data_AF-A0A178W9R7-F1
#
_entry.id   AF-A0A178W9R7-F1
#
_cell.length_a   1.000
_cell.length_b   1.000
_cell.length_c   1.000
_cell.angle_alpha   90.00
_cell.angle_beta   90.00
_cell.angle_gamma   90.00
#
_symmetry.space_group_name_H-M   'P 1'
#
loop_
_entity.id
_entity.type
_entity.pdbx_description
1 polymer ?
#
loop_
_entity_poly.entity_id
_entity_poly.type
_entity_poly.pdbx_seq_one_letter_code
_entity_poly.pdbx_strand_id
1 'polypeptide(L)'
;MKYGDGSIIINHGRKAVVLKVVNTGDRPVQVGSHYHFIEVNPLLVFDRRKALGMRLNIPAGTAVRFEPGERKSVVLVNIGGNKVIRGGNGIVDGLVDDVNWTVLMETMERRGFKHLEDVDASEGIAGEDPRFTTTISREKYANMYGPTTGDKLRLGDTNLYARIEKDYTVYGDECVFGGGKVLREGMGQGIEQAEALSLDTVITNSVIIDYSGIYKADIGIKNGHIVGIGKAGNPDTMHGVQNNMLIGNKTEVIAGEGMIVTAGAIDCHVHFICPQLVYEAVSSGITTMVGGGTGPAYGTRATTCTPSPFDMKLMLQSTDSLPLNFGFTGKGNTAKPLELRHILEAGAMGLKLHEDWGTTPAAIDNCLAVAEEYDIQVNIHTDTLNESGFVEHTINAFRGRTIHTYHSEGAGGGHAPDIIRVCGVKNVLPSSTNPTRPYTKNTVDEHLDMLMVCHHLDKNIPEDVAFAESRIRAETIAAEDILHDMGAISIISSDSQAMGRIGEVISRTWQTADKMKAQRGAIDPNMADDDNSRIKRYIAKYTINPAIANGFADLIGSVEVKKLADLVIWQPAFFGAKPEMIIKGGNIAWANMGDANASIPTPEPVISRPMFGAFGKAGSENSVAFVSKAALRKGVKELYGLKKRVVAVSNVRQLTKLDMKLNDALPEITVDPETYVVTANGEVLTCAPADSVPLSRNYFLF
;
A
#
# COMPACT_ATOMS: atom_id res chain seq x y z
N MET A 1 14.01 12.72 -9.42
CA MET A 1 13.25 12.00 -10.46
C MET A 1 14.16 11.86 -11.69
N LYS A 2 13.98 10.86 -12.54
CA LYS A 2 14.59 10.77 -13.88
C LYS A 2 13.44 10.65 -14.89
N TYR A 3 13.41 11.50 -15.91
CA TYR A 3 12.35 11.50 -16.91
C TYR A 3 12.71 10.58 -18.08
N GLY A 4 11.70 9.99 -18.72
CA GLY A 4 11.87 9.36 -20.03
C GLY A 4 12.16 10.40 -21.12
N ASP A 5 12.32 9.94 -22.36
CA ASP A 5 12.59 10.82 -23.49
C ASP A 5 11.32 11.48 -24.06
N GLY A 6 11.51 12.61 -24.75
CA GLY A 6 10.49 13.29 -25.54
C GLY A 6 9.51 14.18 -24.75
N SER A 7 8.52 14.72 -25.48
CA SER A 7 7.39 15.48 -24.94
C SER A 7 6.09 14.68 -25.04
N ILE A 8 5.14 14.97 -24.15
CA ILE A 8 3.82 14.36 -24.14
C ILE A 8 2.88 15.22 -24.99
N ILE A 9 2.18 14.61 -25.94
CA ILE A 9 1.09 15.23 -26.69
C ILE A 9 -0.21 14.99 -25.92
N ILE A 10 -0.94 16.06 -25.59
CA ILE A 10 -2.26 15.94 -24.93
C ILE A 10 -3.39 15.98 -25.97
N ASN A 11 -4.51 15.31 -25.66
CA ASN A 11 -5.72 15.31 -26.47
C ASN A 11 -5.52 14.83 -27.93
N HIS A 12 -4.55 13.94 -28.14
CA HIS A 12 -4.20 13.40 -29.45
C HIS A 12 -5.41 12.75 -30.16
N GLY A 13 -5.52 12.95 -31.46
CA GLY A 13 -6.55 12.36 -32.33
C GLY A 13 -7.92 13.04 -32.26
N ARG A 14 -8.04 14.16 -31.54
CA ARG A 14 -9.32 14.91 -31.45
C ARG A 14 -9.42 15.96 -32.55
N LYS A 15 -10.63 16.14 -33.09
CA LYS A 15 -10.96 17.30 -33.92
C LYS A 15 -10.69 18.58 -33.14
N ALA A 16 -10.12 19.56 -33.80
CA ALA A 16 -9.67 20.81 -33.20
C ALA A 16 -10.02 22.02 -34.09
N VAL A 17 -10.16 23.17 -33.44
CA VAL A 17 -10.40 24.47 -34.10
C VAL A 17 -9.65 25.58 -33.37
N VAL A 18 -9.17 26.58 -34.10
CA VAL A 18 -8.63 27.82 -33.52
C VAL A 18 -9.68 28.92 -33.61
N LEU A 19 -10.13 29.44 -32.46
CA LEU A 19 -11.10 30.54 -32.41
C LEU A 19 -10.51 31.79 -31.77
N LYS A 20 -10.86 32.95 -32.32
CA LYS A 20 -10.58 34.26 -31.71
C LYS A 20 -11.70 34.60 -30.72
N VAL A 21 -11.33 34.80 -29.47
CA VAL A 21 -12.26 35.06 -28.37
C VAL A 21 -11.98 36.45 -27.81
N VAL A 22 -13.04 37.26 -27.67
CA VAL A 22 -12.96 38.63 -27.15
C VAL A 22 -13.81 38.74 -25.89
N ASN A 23 -13.23 39.28 -24.81
CA ASN A 23 -14.01 39.63 -23.63
C ASN A 23 -14.59 41.04 -23.76
N THR A 24 -15.89 41.14 -23.97
CA THR A 24 -16.62 42.43 -24.01
C THR A 24 -17.18 42.86 -22.65
N GLY A 25 -16.93 42.05 -21.61
CA GLY A 25 -17.30 42.38 -20.24
C GLY A 25 -16.35 43.39 -19.59
N ASP A 26 -16.77 43.88 -18.43
CA ASP A 26 -16.07 44.83 -17.59
C ASP A 26 -15.20 44.17 -16.50
N ARG A 27 -15.21 42.83 -16.44
CA ARG A 27 -14.48 42.01 -15.46
C ARG A 27 -13.69 40.90 -16.16
N PRO A 28 -12.63 40.40 -15.50
CA PRO A 28 -11.88 39.26 -16.01
C PRO A 28 -12.75 38.00 -16.07
N VAL A 29 -12.58 37.21 -17.12
CA VAL A 29 -13.19 35.90 -17.30
C VAL A 29 -12.07 34.85 -17.41
N GLN A 30 -12.16 33.76 -16.66
CA GLN A 30 -11.19 32.67 -16.74
C GLN A 30 -11.92 31.34 -17.00
N VAL A 31 -11.49 30.62 -18.03
CA VAL A 31 -12.14 29.40 -18.50
C VAL A 31 -11.21 28.21 -18.31
N GLY A 32 -11.65 27.22 -17.53
CA GLY A 32 -10.90 26.00 -17.23
C GLY A 32 -10.87 25.01 -18.40
N SER A 33 -9.89 24.12 -18.40
CA SER A 33 -9.58 23.22 -19.53
C SER A 33 -10.74 22.33 -19.98
N HIS A 34 -11.57 21.87 -19.05
CA HIS A 34 -12.67 20.92 -19.31
C HIS A 34 -14.05 21.56 -19.35
N TYR A 35 -14.13 22.89 -19.26
CA TYR A 35 -15.41 23.59 -19.37
C TYR A 35 -15.93 23.53 -20.82
N HIS A 36 -17.20 23.17 -21.01
CA HIS A 36 -17.85 23.17 -22.32
C HIS A 36 -17.81 24.57 -22.93
N PHE A 37 -17.05 24.77 -24.00
CA PHE A 37 -16.68 26.12 -24.42
C PHE A 37 -17.88 26.95 -24.91
N ILE A 38 -18.91 26.28 -25.44
CA ILE A 38 -20.17 26.94 -25.80
C ILE A 38 -20.95 27.49 -24.60
N GLU A 39 -20.73 26.96 -23.40
CA GLU A 39 -21.41 27.35 -22.16
C GLU A 39 -20.73 28.52 -21.44
N VAL A 40 -19.63 29.08 -21.99
CA VAL A 40 -18.84 30.11 -21.29
C VAL A 40 -19.61 31.43 -21.21
N ASN A 41 -19.17 32.29 -20.29
CA ASN A 41 -19.75 33.60 -20.00
C ASN A 41 -20.32 34.30 -21.25
N PRO A 42 -21.57 34.81 -21.20
CA PRO A 42 -22.25 35.40 -22.35
C PRO A 42 -21.50 36.58 -22.98
N LEU A 43 -20.64 37.27 -22.22
CA LEU A 43 -19.87 38.44 -22.67
C LEU A 43 -18.58 38.07 -23.42
N LEU A 44 -18.24 36.78 -23.50
CA LEU A 44 -17.21 36.30 -24.42
C LEU A 44 -17.81 36.14 -25.83
N VAL A 45 -17.22 36.84 -26.79
CA VAL A 45 -17.62 36.87 -28.20
C VAL A 45 -16.69 35.99 -29.01
N PHE A 46 -17.24 35.00 -29.70
CA PHE A 46 -16.55 34.06 -30.58
C PHE A 46 -17.58 33.24 -31.38
N ASP A 47 -17.10 32.37 -32.26
CA ASP A 47 -17.94 31.44 -33.00
C ASP A 47 -18.43 30.29 -32.10
N ARG A 48 -19.59 30.52 -31.45
CA ARG A 48 -20.27 29.50 -30.64
C ARG A 48 -20.67 28.24 -31.42
N ARG A 49 -20.86 28.33 -32.74
CA ARG A 49 -21.21 27.16 -33.57
C ARG A 49 -20.03 26.20 -33.62
N LYS A 50 -18.85 26.73 -33.93
CA LYS A 50 -17.59 25.95 -33.97
C LYS A 50 -17.12 25.50 -32.58
N ALA A 51 -17.64 26.09 -31.51
CA ALA A 51 -17.36 25.68 -30.13
C ALA A 51 -18.33 24.62 -29.56
N LEU A 52 -19.37 24.24 -30.31
CA LEU A 52 -20.31 23.20 -29.89
C LEU A 52 -19.59 21.86 -29.73
N GLY A 53 -19.69 21.24 -28.55
CA GLY A 53 -19.00 19.99 -28.25
C GLY A 53 -17.49 20.13 -28.03
N MET A 54 -16.99 21.36 -27.89
CA MET A 54 -15.55 21.63 -27.75
C MET A 54 -15.17 22.09 -26.33
N ARG A 55 -13.91 21.88 -25.97
CA ARG A 55 -13.25 22.39 -24.76
C ARG A 55 -11.83 22.88 -25.07
N LEU A 56 -11.19 23.62 -24.17
CA LEU A 56 -9.83 24.14 -24.39
C LEU A 56 -8.80 23.01 -24.54
N ASN A 57 -7.92 23.09 -25.55
CA ASN A 57 -6.79 22.18 -25.72
C ASN A 57 -5.56 22.64 -24.93
N ILE A 58 -5.69 22.63 -23.61
CA ILE A 58 -4.64 23.02 -22.65
C ILE A 58 -4.47 21.91 -21.61
N PRO A 59 -3.35 21.89 -20.85
CA PRO A 59 -3.15 20.87 -19.81
C PRO A 59 -4.34 20.79 -18.83
N ALA A 60 -4.74 19.58 -18.46
CA ALA A 60 -5.81 19.30 -17.51
C ALA A 60 -5.63 20.13 -16.22
N GLY A 61 -6.72 20.71 -15.71
CA GLY A 61 -6.68 21.57 -14.51
C GLY A 61 -6.17 23.00 -14.71
N THR A 62 -5.68 23.38 -15.89
CA THR A 62 -5.30 24.77 -16.20
C THR A 62 -6.45 25.57 -16.79
N ALA A 63 -6.23 26.87 -17.03
CA ALA A 63 -7.24 27.77 -17.56
C ALA A 63 -6.64 28.85 -18.47
N VAL A 64 -7.48 29.42 -19.36
CA VAL A 64 -7.16 30.64 -20.10
C VAL A 64 -7.91 31.81 -19.48
N ARG A 65 -7.19 32.89 -19.20
CA ARG A 65 -7.72 34.13 -18.64
C ARG A 65 -7.91 35.18 -19.74
N PHE A 66 -9.02 35.91 -19.65
CA PHE A 66 -9.41 37.00 -20.54
C PHE A 66 -9.67 38.26 -19.71
N GLU A 67 -8.77 39.24 -19.77
CA GLU A 67 -9.01 40.56 -19.17
C GLU A 67 -10.10 41.32 -19.94
N PRO A 68 -10.76 42.34 -19.34
CA PRO A 68 -11.72 43.20 -20.03
C PRO A 68 -11.13 43.77 -21.33
N GLY A 69 -11.83 43.60 -22.45
CA GLY A 69 -11.39 44.03 -23.78
C GLY A 69 -10.33 43.14 -24.44
N GLU A 70 -9.81 42.12 -23.74
CA GLU A 70 -8.75 41.26 -24.27
C GLU A 70 -9.26 40.36 -25.40
N ARG A 71 -8.43 40.20 -26.43
CA ARG A 71 -8.63 39.27 -27.54
C ARG A 71 -7.53 38.22 -27.55
N LYS A 72 -7.89 36.94 -27.51
CA LYS A 72 -6.95 35.82 -27.62
C LYS A 72 -7.44 34.79 -28.62
N SER A 73 -6.51 34.19 -29.35
CA SER A 73 -6.78 32.95 -30.08
C SER A 73 -6.63 31.77 -29.13
N VAL A 74 -7.60 30.86 -29.13
CA VAL A 74 -7.55 29.62 -28.35
C VAL A 74 -7.71 28.43 -29.26
N VAL A 75 -6.98 27.35 -28.94
CA VAL A 75 -7.18 26.04 -29.57
C VAL A 75 -8.21 25.29 -28.75
N LEU A 76 -9.27 24.82 -29.41
CA LEU A 76 -10.27 23.95 -28.82
C LEU A 76 -10.15 22.54 -29.41
N VAL A 77 -10.54 21.54 -28.64
CA VAL A 77 -10.67 20.14 -29.06
C VAL A 77 -12.03 19.60 -28.65
N ASN A 78 -12.53 18.63 -29.41
CA ASN A 78 -13.79 17.95 -29.08
C ASN A 78 -13.73 17.30 -27.68
N ILE A 79 -14.86 17.28 -26.98
CA ILE A 79 -15.05 16.40 -25.85
C ILE A 79 -14.98 14.93 -26.32
N GLY A 80 -14.52 14.06 -25.43
CA GLY A 80 -14.40 12.63 -25.68
C GLY A 80 -15.66 11.87 -25.25
N GLY A 81 -15.54 10.55 -25.17
CA GLY A 81 -16.59 9.69 -24.62
C GLY A 81 -17.89 9.71 -25.42
N ASN A 82 -19.03 9.75 -24.72
CA ASN A 82 -20.38 9.76 -25.31
C ASN A 82 -20.73 11.10 -25.99
N LYS A 83 -19.91 12.13 -25.80
CA LYS A 83 -20.13 13.50 -26.31
C LYS A 83 -21.47 14.08 -25.90
N VAL A 84 -21.72 14.08 -24.59
CA VAL A 84 -22.91 14.70 -24.00
C VAL A 84 -22.49 15.96 -23.27
N ILE A 85 -23.11 17.10 -23.61
CA ILE A 85 -22.93 18.35 -22.89
C ILE A 85 -23.97 18.41 -21.78
N ARG A 86 -23.54 18.80 -20.59
CA ARG A 86 -24.41 19.03 -19.43
C ARG A 86 -23.83 20.13 -18.55
N GLY A 87 -24.67 20.77 -17.75
CA GLY A 87 -24.27 21.80 -16.79
C GLY A 87 -23.99 23.17 -17.42
N GLY A 88 -23.09 23.94 -16.81
CA GLY A 88 -22.71 25.27 -17.31
C GLY A 88 -23.85 26.29 -17.20
N ASN A 89 -24.23 26.92 -18.31
CA ASN A 89 -25.40 27.81 -18.35
C ASN A 89 -26.67 27.07 -18.78
N GLY A 90 -26.60 25.78 -19.13
CA GLY A 90 -27.72 25.00 -19.65
C GLY A 90 -28.27 25.60 -20.94
N ILE A 91 -27.40 26.07 -21.84
CA ILE A 91 -27.81 26.50 -23.18
C ILE A 91 -27.90 25.28 -24.10
N VAL A 92 -26.99 24.32 -23.89
CA VAL A 92 -26.98 22.99 -24.50
C VAL A 92 -26.95 21.95 -23.39
N ASP A 93 -27.93 21.05 -23.39
CA ASP A 93 -27.98 19.87 -22.53
C ASP A 93 -28.42 18.68 -23.40
N GLY A 94 -27.54 17.69 -23.55
CA GLY A 94 -27.77 16.52 -24.39
C GLY A 94 -26.60 16.16 -25.31
N LEU A 95 -26.86 15.19 -26.18
CA LEU A 95 -25.90 14.70 -27.17
C LEU A 95 -25.53 15.81 -28.14
N VAL A 96 -24.23 16.00 -28.40
CA VAL A 96 -23.71 17.04 -29.30
C VAL A 96 -24.34 16.95 -30.69
N ASP A 97 -24.54 15.73 -31.20
CA ASP A 97 -25.06 15.50 -32.55
C ASP A 97 -26.58 15.74 -32.68
N ASP A 98 -27.32 15.77 -31.55
CA ASP A 98 -28.77 15.98 -31.53
C ASP A 98 -29.16 17.47 -31.43
N VAL A 99 -28.18 18.37 -31.33
CA VAL A 99 -28.42 19.79 -31.07
C VAL A 99 -29.00 20.48 -32.31
N ASN A 100 -30.20 21.05 -32.17
CA ASN A 100 -30.81 21.88 -33.20
C ASN A 100 -30.25 23.31 -33.14
N TRP A 101 -29.39 23.65 -34.11
CA TRP A 101 -28.72 24.95 -34.18
C TRP A 101 -29.67 26.15 -34.23
N THR A 102 -30.80 26.03 -34.93
CA THR A 102 -31.77 27.14 -35.04
C THR A 102 -32.37 27.48 -33.67
N VAL A 103 -32.81 26.46 -32.93
CA VAL A 103 -33.38 26.61 -31.57
C VAL A 103 -32.30 27.12 -30.59
N LEU A 104 -31.06 26.65 -30.76
CA LEU A 104 -29.94 27.08 -29.94
C LEU A 104 -29.60 28.57 -30.17
N MET A 105 -29.58 29.03 -31.43
CA MET A 105 -29.35 30.45 -31.76
C MET A 105 -30.42 31.35 -31.14
N GLU A 106 -31.71 31.01 -31.28
CA GLU A 106 -32.80 31.75 -30.64
C GLU A 106 -32.63 31.79 -29.11
N THR A 107 -32.22 30.67 -28.51
CA THR A 107 -31.96 30.59 -27.08
C THR A 107 -30.78 31.46 -26.64
N MET A 108 -29.68 31.45 -27.40
CA MET A 108 -28.50 32.27 -27.14
C MET A 108 -28.80 33.76 -27.28
N GLU A 109 -29.51 34.18 -28.32
CA GLU A 109 -29.93 35.57 -28.52
C GLU A 109 -30.83 36.04 -27.37
N ARG A 110 -31.86 35.25 -27.04
CA ARG A 110 -32.78 35.54 -25.93
C ARG A 110 -32.05 35.65 -24.59
N ARG A 111 -31.02 34.83 -24.37
CA ARG A 111 -30.23 34.81 -23.12
C ARG A 111 -28.99 35.70 -23.16
N GLY A 112 -28.79 36.45 -24.24
CA GLY A 112 -27.70 37.42 -24.37
C GLY A 112 -26.30 36.85 -24.58
N PHE A 113 -26.18 35.58 -25.00
CA PHE A 113 -24.90 34.96 -25.32
C PHE A 113 -24.36 35.51 -26.64
N LYS A 114 -23.24 36.22 -26.57
CA LYS A 114 -22.64 36.81 -27.76
C LYS A 114 -22.05 35.74 -28.67
N HIS A 115 -22.35 35.85 -29.96
CA HIS A 115 -21.88 34.98 -31.02
C HIS A 115 -21.38 35.85 -32.18
N LEU A 116 -20.27 35.44 -32.79
CA LEU A 116 -19.74 36.02 -34.02
C LEU A 116 -19.15 34.90 -34.86
N GLU A 117 -19.73 34.66 -36.05
CA GLU A 117 -19.25 33.64 -36.98
C GLU A 117 -17.82 33.93 -37.45
N ASP A 118 -16.95 32.91 -37.44
CA ASP A 118 -15.56 32.99 -37.89
C ASP A 118 -15.36 32.00 -39.04
N VAL A 119 -15.76 32.40 -40.25
CA VAL A 119 -15.73 31.56 -41.46
C VAL A 119 -14.33 31.02 -41.78
N ASP A 120 -13.29 31.80 -41.45
CA ASP A 120 -11.89 31.48 -41.73
C ASP A 120 -11.19 30.75 -40.57
N ALA A 121 -11.92 30.36 -39.52
CA ALA A 121 -11.33 29.62 -38.40
C ALA A 121 -10.71 28.30 -38.89
N SER A 122 -9.43 28.11 -38.57
CA SER A 122 -8.68 26.91 -38.94
C SER A 122 -9.18 25.71 -38.15
N GLU A 123 -9.44 24.60 -38.84
CA GLU A 123 -9.88 23.33 -38.29
C GLU A 123 -8.91 22.20 -38.66
N GLY A 124 -8.79 21.18 -37.82
CA GLY A 124 -7.90 20.05 -38.05
C GLY A 124 -7.96 19.00 -36.94
N ILE A 125 -6.86 18.27 -36.74
CA ILE A 125 -6.76 17.19 -35.76
C ILE A 125 -5.52 17.41 -34.87
N ALA A 126 -5.69 17.34 -33.56
CA ALA A 126 -4.59 17.43 -32.60
C ALA A 126 -3.65 16.21 -32.72
N GLY A 127 -2.35 16.46 -32.86
CA GLY A 127 -1.31 15.44 -33.09
C GLY A 127 -0.88 15.31 -34.56
N GLU A 128 -1.74 15.67 -35.52
CA GLU A 128 -1.44 15.59 -36.95
C GLU A 128 -0.89 16.92 -37.50
N ASP A 129 -1.35 18.05 -36.95
CA ASP A 129 -0.90 19.39 -37.33
C ASP A 129 -0.42 20.18 -36.10
N PRO A 130 0.83 20.72 -36.12
CA PRO A 130 1.39 21.50 -35.02
C PRO A 130 0.51 22.67 -34.56
N ARG A 131 -0.31 23.27 -35.44
CA ARG A 131 -1.19 24.41 -35.11
C ARG A 131 -2.26 24.06 -34.08
N PHE A 132 -2.68 22.80 -34.03
CA PHE A 132 -3.70 22.31 -33.09
C PHE A 132 -3.14 21.45 -31.97
N THR A 133 -1.84 21.17 -32.01
CA THR A 133 -1.19 20.21 -31.12
C THR A 133 -0.63 20.94 -29.91
N THR A 134 -1.06 20.51 -28.72
CA THR A 134 -0.50 20.99 -27.45
C THR A 134 0.44 19.92 -26.90
N THR A 135 1.69 20.32 -26.65
CA THR A 135 2.72 19.46 -26.07
C THR A 135 3.11 19.93 -24.67
N ILE A 136 3.42 19.00 -23.78
CA ILE A 136 3.92 19.24 -22.43
C ILE A 136 5.22 18.47 -22.21
N SER A 137 6.24 19.11 -21.64
CA SER A 137 7.47 18.42 -21.22
C SER A 137 7.15 17.44 -20.08
N ARG A 138 7.84 16.29 -20.02
CA ARG A 138 7.67 15.30 -18.95
C ARG A 138 7.87 15.87 -17.54
N GLU A 139 8.82 16.78 -17.36
CA GLU A 139 9.03 17.47 -16.08
C GLU A 139 7.78 18.24 -15.64
N LYS A 140 7.27 19.14 -16.50
CA LYS A 140 6.04 19.88 -16.23
C LYS A 140 4.85 18.96 -16.02
N TYR A 141 4.73 17.86 -16.78
CA TYR A 141 3.68 16.86 -16.59
C TYR A 141 3.77 16.21 -15.21
N ALA A 142 4.95 15.74 -14.83
CA ALA A 142 5.18 15.09 -13.54
C ALA A 142 4.92 16.04 -12.36
N ASN A 143 5.27 17.32 -12.49
CA ASN A 143 4.99 18.34 -11.48
C ASN A 143 3.49 18.61 -11.32
N MET A 144 2.68 18.38 -12.34
CA MET A 144 1.23 18.63 -12.31
C MET A 144 0.42 17.39 -11.92
N TYR A 145 0.81 16.22 -12.41
CA TYR A 145 0.00 15.00 -12.32
C TYR A 145 0.76 13.83 -11.69
N GLY A 146 2.02 13.99 -11.30
CA GLY A 146 2.92 12.89 -10.99
C GLY A 146 3.51 12.22 -12.25
N PRO A 147 4.56 11.40 -12.10
CA PRO A 147 5.26 10.78 -13.23
C PRO A 147 4.35 9.86 -14.05
N THR A 148 4.75 9.58 -15.28
CA THR A 148 4.06 8.66 -16.20
C THR A 148 5.01 7.61 -16.77
N THR A 149 4.51 6.75 -17.66
CA THR A 149 5.23 5.59 -18.23
C THR A 149 6.65 5.97 -18.68
N GLY A 150 7.63 5.20 -18.19
CA GLY A 150 9.06 5.37 -18.48
C GLY A 150 9.81 6.27 -17.49
N ASP A 151 9.13 7.17 -16.78
CA ASP A 151 9.75 7.98 -15.75
C ASP A 151 10.15 7.13 -14.54
N LYS A 152 11.17 7.57 -13.81
CA LYS A 152 11.70 6.91 -12.61
C LYS A 152 11.66 7.84 -11.40
N LEU A 153 11.16 7.35 -10.28
CA LEU A 153 11.17 8.03 -8.99
C LEU A 153 12.15 7.35 -8.02
N ARG A 154 12.85 8.14 -7.21
CA ARG A 154 13.65 7.61 -6.11
C ARG A 154 12.73 7.36 -4.92
N LEU A 155 12.95 6.27 -4.20
CA LEU A 155 12.20 5.91 -3.00
C LEU A 155 12.88 6.49 -1.76
N GLY A 156 12.32 7.55 -1.18
CA GLY A 156 12.94 8.25 -0.05
C GLY A 156 14.33 8.79 -0.41
N ASP A 157 15.27 8.64 0.51
CA ASP A 157 16.70 8.91 0.32
C ASP A 157 17.50 7.65 -0.03
N THR A 158 16.84 6.53 -0.34
CA THR A 158 17.49 5.28 -0.76
C THR A 158 18.13 5.41 -2.15
N ASN A 159 18.90 4.40 -2.55
CA ASN A 159 19.44 4.21 -3.89
C ASN A 159 18.47 3.51 -4.87
N LEU A 160 17.22 3.26 -4.47
CA LEU A 160 16.22 2.54 -5.27
C LEU A 160 15.43 3.49 -6.18
N TYR A 161 15.28 3.11 -7.44
CA TYR A 161 14.55 3.82 -8.48
C TYR A 161 13.41 2.97 -9.03
N ALA A 162 12.18 3.38 -8.78
CA ALA A 162 10.98 2.76 -9.34
C ALA A 162 10.64 3.39 -10.68
N ARG A 163 10.60 2.60 -11.75
CA ARG A 163 10.13 3.03 -13.08
C ARG A 163 8.64 2.78 -13.22
N ILE A 164 7.90 3.75 -13.76
CA ILE A 164 6.49 3.57 -14.11
C ILE A 164 6.39 2.63 -15.31
N GLU A 165 5.83 1.45 -15.10
CA GLU A 165 5.69 0.37 -16.10
C GLU A 165 4.56 0.66 -17.08
N LYS A 166 3.49 1.30 -16.60
CA LYS A 166 2.28 1.63 -17.36
C LYS A 166 1.57 2.81 -16.73
N ASP A 167 0.83 3.57 -17.54
CA ASP A 167 -0.12 4.58 -17.12
C ASP A 167 -1.49 4.29 -17.76
N TYR A 168 -2.56 4.38 -16.97
CA TYR A 168 -3.93 4.20 -17.42
C TYR A 168 -4.57 5.48 -17.97
N THR A 169 -3.94 6.64 -17.76
CA THR A 169 -4.48 7.93 -18.17
C THR A 169 -4.62 8.04 -19.69
N VAL A 170 -5.46 8.98 -20.12
CA VAL A 170 -5.49 9.49 -21.48
C VAL A 170 -4.99 10.93 -21.40
N TYR A 171 -3.80 11.20 -21.94
CA TYR A 171 -3.13 12.48 -21.73
C TYR A 171 -4.01 13.68 -22.13
N GLY A 172 -4.25 14.59 -21.19
CA GLY A 172 -5.15 15.73 -21.33
C GLY A 172 -6.52 15.56 -20.68
N ASP A 173 -6.88 14.35 -20.23
CA ASP A 173 -8.10 14.02 -19.46
C ASP A 173 -7.76 13.56 -18.01
N GLU A 174 -6.64 14.03 -17.43
CA GLU A 174 -6.27 13.75 -16.05
C GLU A 174 -7.33 14.27 -15.06
N CYS A 175 -7.67 13.46 -14.07
CA CYS A 175 -8.63 13.82 -13.03
C CYS A 175 -7.95 14.72 -12.00
N VAL A 176 -8.20 16.04 -12.04
CA VAL A 176 -7.62 16.98 -11.05
C VAL A 176 -8.71 17.84 -10.42
N PHE A 177 -8.74 17.86 -9.09
CA PHE A 177 -9.70 18.63 -8.28
C PHE A 177 -9.17 20.02 -7.89
N GLY A 178 -10.07 21.00 -7.83
CA GLY A 178 -9.81 22.36 -7.37
C GLY A 178 -10.53 23.45 -8.17
N GLY A 179 -10.37 24.71 -7.75
CA GLY A 179 -10.98 25.87 -8.38
C GLY A 179 -10.64 25.97 -9.87
N GLY A 180 -11.65 25.88 -10.73
CA GLY A 180 -11.50 25.96 -12.18
C GLY A 180 -10.88 24.72 -12.86
N LYS A 181 -10.69 23.60 -12.14
CA LYS A 181 -10.05 22.39 -12.67
C LYS A 181 -11.05 21.43 -13.35
N VAL A 182 -10.72 20.13 -13.38
CA VAL A 182 -11.38 19.10 -14.19
C VAL A 182 -12.60 18.50 -13.49
N LEU A 183 -12.45 18.13 -12.22
CA LEU A 183 -13.50 17.46 -11.45
C LEU A 183 -14.55 18.47 -10.98
N ARG A 184 -15.41 18.84 -11.92
CA ARG A 184 -16.56 19.75 -11.76
C ARG A 184 -17.74 19.22 -12.55
N GLU A 185 -18.93 19.63 -12.13
CA GLU A 185 -20.21 19.21 -12.69
C GLU A 185 -20.25 19.35 -14.22
N GLY A 186 -20.72 18.30 -14.89
CA GLY A 186 -20.84 18.21 -16.35
C GLY A 186 -19.52 18.03 -17.09
N MET A 187 -18.38 18.14 -16.40
CA MET A 187 -17.03 18.09 -16.96
C MET A 187 -16.42 16.73 -16.65
N GLY A 188 -15.43 16.66 -15.74
CA GLY A 188 -14.89 15.40 -15.22
C GLY A 188 -15.74 14.73 -14.15
N GLN A 189 -16.69 15.47 -13.54
CA GLN A 189 -17.73 14.91 -12.68
C GLN A 189 -19.02 14.79 -13.51
N GLY A 190 -19.52 13.56 -13.67
CA GLY A 190 -20.77 13.31 -14.39
C GLY A 190 -22.01 13.71 -13.60
N ILE A 191 -23.15 13.75 -14.30
CA ILE A 191 -24.46 14.16 -13.79
C ILE A 191 -25.45 13.00 -13.97
N GLU A 192 -26.43 12.90 -13.05
CA GLU A 192 -27.50 11.89 -13.09
C GLU A 192 -27.00 10.43 -13.21
N GLN A 193 -25.81 10.16 -12.69
CA GLN A 193 -25.32 8.80 -12.61
C GLN A 193 -26.15 8.01 -11.58
N ALA A 194 -26.51 6.78 -11.95
CA ALA A 194 -27.18 5.87 -11.03
C ALA A 194 -26.31 5.70 -9.76
N GLU A 195 -26.94 5.74 -8.58
CA GLU A 195 -26.24 5.64 -7.29
C GLU A 195 -25.34 4.40 -7.18
N ALA A 196 -25.77 3.30 -7.80
CA ALA A 196 -25.00 2.06 -7.85
C ALA A 196 -23.64 2.21 -8.59
N LEU A 197 -23.47 3.23 -9.44
CA LEU A 197 -22.32 3.38 -10.33
C LEU A 197 -21.29 4.42 -9.86
N SER A 198 -21.69 5.49 -9.15
CA SER A 198 -20.74 6.51 -8.68
C SER A 198 -19.83 5.95 -7.58
N LEU A 199 -18.56 6.33 -7.62
CA LEU A 199 -17.60 6.03 -6.55
C LEU A 199 -17.95 6.80 -5.27
N ASP A 200 -17.61 6.24 -4.10
CA ASP A 200 -17.68 6.98 -2.84
C ASP A 200 -16.46 7.90 -2.70
N THR A 201 -15.30 7.41 -3.13
CA THR A 201 -14.05 8.19 -3.15
C THR A 201 -13.21 7.78 -4.37
N VAL A 202 -12.51 8.75 -4.95
CA VAL A 202 -11.47 8.49 -5.96
C VAL A 202 -10.13 9.02 -5.45
N ILE A 203 -9.08 8.21 -5.56
CA ILE A 203 -7.71 8.69 -5.40
C ILE A 203 -7.15 8.95 -6.79
N THR A 204 -6.90 10.21 -7.14
CA THR A 204 -6.53 10.62 -8.50
C THR A 204 -5.04 10.45 -8.75
N ASN A 205 -4.65 10.12 -9.98
CA ASN A 205 -3.27 10.21 -10.47
C ASN A 205 -2.20 9.55 -9.56
N SER A 206 -2.49 8.40 -8.99
CA SER A 206 -1.61 7.73 -8.03
C SER A 206 -0.51 6.92 -8.71
N VAL A 207 0.73 7.05 -8.25
CA VAL A 207 1.76 6.04 -8.54
C VAL A 207 1.55 4.87 -7.59
N ILE A 208 1.09 3.74 -8.10
CA ILE A 208 0.88 2.53 -7.32
C ILE A 208 2.17 1.72 -7.32
N ILE A 209 2.68 1.42 -6.12
CA ILE A 209 3.74 0.43 -5.92
C ILE A 209 3.13 -0.75 -5.18
N ASP A 210 3.06 -1.88 -5.86
CA ASP A 210 2.52 -3.14 -5.35
C ASP A 210 3.36 -4.30 -5.87
N TYR A 211 3.26 -5.49 -5.26
CA TYR A 211 3.98 -6.66 -5.76
C TYR A 211 3.54 -7.03 -7.20
N SER A 212 2.30 -6.71 -7.55
CA SER A 212 1.71 -6.97 -8.88
C SER A 212 2.25 -6.04 -9.97
N GLY A 213 2.83 -4.89 -9.62
CA GLY A 213 3.35 -3.93 -10.59
C GLY A 213 3.65 -2.55 -10.03
N ILE A 214 4.34 -1.73 -10.83
CA ILE A 214 4.59 -0.31 -10.55
C ILE A 214 4.00 0.53 -11.67
N TYR A 215 2.83 1.12 -11.44
CA TYR A 215 2.06 1.76 -12.51
C TYR A 215 1.27 2.96 -12.00
N LYS A 216 0.74 3.74 -12.94
CA LYS A 216 0.04 5.00 -12.67
C LYS A 216 -1.44 4.85 -13.01
N ALA A 217 -2.32 5.16 -12.06
CA ALA A 217 -3.77 5.06 -12.24
C ALA A 217 -4.55 5.92 -11.23
N ASP A 218 -5.82 6.14 -11.51
CA ASP A 218 -6.82 6.50 -10.50
C ASP A 218 -7.28 5.23 -9.76
N ILE A 219 -7.61 5.36 -8.48
CA ILE A 219 -8.15 4.28 -7.64
C ILE A 219 -9.57 4.64 -7.22
N GLY A 220 -10.55 3.82 -7.61
CA GLY A 220 -11.94 3.98 -7.22
C GLY A 220 -12.28 3.16 -5.98
N ILE A 221 -12.89 3.80 -4.99
CA ILE A 221 -13.32 3.20 -3.72
C ILE A 221 -14.83 3.28 -3.60
N LYS A 222 -15.45 2.17 -3.18
CA LYS A 222 -16.87 2.11 -2.86
C LYS A 222 -17.15 1.08 -1.78
N ASN A 223 -18.01 1.43 -0.82
CA ASN A 223 -18.33 0.63 0.36
C ASN A 223 -17.07 0.10 1.07
N GLY A 224 -16.05 0.95 1.16
CA GLY A 224 -14.75 0.64 1.75
C GLY A 224 -13.85 -0.33 0.99
N HIS A 225 -14.21 -0.75 -0.22
CA HIS A 225 -13.40 -1.65 -1.05
C HIS A 225 -12.89 -0.93 -2.30
N ILE A 226 -11.76 -1.41 -2.82
CA ILE A 226 -11.23 -0.99 -4.11
C ILE A 226 -12.14 -1.59 -5.18
N VAL A 227 -12.88 -0.76 -5.91
CA VAL A 227 -13.82 -1.23 -6.94
C VAL A 227 -13.30 -1.07 -8.36
N GLY A 228 -12.27 -0.23 -8.57
CA GLY A 228 -11.61 -0.10 -9.85
C GLY A 228 -10.23 0.55 -9.72
N ILE A 229 -9.36 0.20 -10.66
CA ILE A 229 -8.02 0.77 -10.81
C ILE A 229 -7.83 1.02 -12.29
N GLY A 230 -7.68 2.29 -12.68
CA GLY A 230 -7.63 2.64 -14.09
C GLY A 230 -7.80 4.13 -14.33
N LYS A 231 -8.63 4.50 -15.31
CA LYS A 231 -8.97 5.89 -15.62
C LYS A 231 -10.37 6.19 -15.12
N ALA A 232 -10.46 7.10 -14.15
CA ALA A 232 -11.72 7.61 -13.62
C ALA A 232 -12.22 8.82 -14.41
N GLY A 233 -13.41 9.31 -14.08
CA GLY A 233 -13.94 10.57 -14.60
C GLY A 233 -15.37 10.45 -15.09
N ASN A 234 -15.66 11.16 -16.17
CA ASN A 234 -16.98 11.24 -16.77
C ASN A 234 -16.98 10.67 -18.20
N PRO A 235 -17.66 9.53 -18.46
CA PRO A 235 -17.72 8.93 -19.79
C PRO A 235 -18.47 9.80 -20.80
N ASP A 236 -19.22 10.81 -20.36
CA ASP A 236 -19.90 11.74 -21.28
C ASP A 236 -18.92 12.68 -22.01
N THR A 237 -17.75 12.93 -21.42
CA THR A 237 -16.81 13.94 -21.92
C THR A 237 -15.37 13.45 -22.07
N MET A 238 -15.07 12.23 -21.58
CA MET A 238 -13.73 11.65 -21.55
C MET A 238 -13.70 10.25 -22.15
N HIS A 239 -12.63 9.92 -22.87
CA HIS A 239 -12.40 8.56 -23.35
C HIS A 239 -11.81 7.66 -22.26
N GLY A 240 -12.05 6.35 -22.35
CA GLY A 240 -11.40 5.35 -21.52
C GLY A 240 -11.89 5.25 -20.07
N VAL A 241 -12.94 6.01 -19.69
CA VAL A 241 -13.54 5.91 -18.34
C VAL A 241 -14.25 4.57 -18.22
N GLN A 242 -13.89 3.78 -17.21
CA GLN A 242 -14.53 2.49 -16.94
C GLN A 242 -15.87 2.68 -16.21
N ASN A 243 -16.83 1.77 -16.43
CA ASN A 243 -18.19 1.88 -15.86
C ASN A 243 -18.23 1.86 -14.32
N ASN A 244 -17.22 1.30 -13.67
CA ASN A 244 -17.03 1.24 -12.22
C ASN A 244 -16.11 2.35 -11.68
N MET A 245 -15.72 3.31 -12.53
CA MET A 245 -14.78 4.39 -12.21
C MET A 245 -15.41 5.77 -12.44
N LEU A 246 -16.73 5.86 -12.25
CA LEU A 246 -17.47 7.09 -12.48
C LEU A 246 -17.33 8.04 -11.30
N ILE A 247 -16.94 9.28 -11.59
CA ILE A 247 -16.94 10.37 -10.62
C ILE A 247 -18.28 11.10 -10.77
N GLY A 248 -19.06 11.13 -9.69
CA GLY A 248 -20.36 11.80 -9.64
C GLY A 248 -20.46 12.77 -8.47
N ASN A 249 -21.65 13.33 -8.26
CA ASN A 249 -21.92 14.31 -7.18
C ASN A 249 -21.71 13.75 -5.75
N LYS A 250 -21.67 12.42 -5.59
CA LYS A 250 -21.48 11.74 -4.30
C LYS A 250 -20.04 11.29 -4.06
N THR A 251 -19.12 11.60 -4.98
CA THR A 251 -17.74 11.10 -4.95
C THR A 251 -16.81 12.10 -4.27
N GLU A 252 -16.17 11.70 -3.19
CA GLU A 252 -15.05 12.43 -2.57
C GLU A 252 -13.75 12.26 -3.38
N VAL A 253 -12.81 13.20 -3.25
CA VAL A 253 -11.53 13.17 -3.95
C VAL A 253 -10.36 13.21 -2.96
N ILE A 254 -9.43 12.27 -3.14
CA ILE A 254 -8.09 12.32 -2.55
C ILE A 254 -7.09 12.57 -3.68
N ALA A 255 -6.31 13.64 -3.60
CA ALA A 255 -5.30 13.97 -4.60
C ALA A 255 -4.07 13.08 -4.45
N GLY A 256 -3.84 12.18 -5.40
CA GLY A 256 -2.66 11.30 -5.46
C GLY A 256 -1.60 11.75 -6.46
N GLU A 257 -1.82 12.85 -7.19
CA GLU A 257 -0.81 13.42 -8.08
C GLU A 257 0.50 13.74 -7.34
N GLY A 258 1.61 13.19 -7.84
CA GLY A 258 2.93 13.34 -7.22
C GLY A 258 3.16 12.43 -6.01
N MET A 259 2.16 11.65 -5.60
CA MET A 259 2.22 10.74 -4.46
C MET A 259 2.38 9.28 -4.90
N ILE A 260 2.89 8.46 -3.99
CA ILE A 260 2.91 7.00 -4.12
C ILE A 260 1.79 6.42 -3.25
N VAL A 261 1.08 5.43 -3.77
CA VAL A 261 0.10 4.63 -3.03
C VAL A 261 0.59 3.19 -2.93
N THR A 262 0.57 2.65 -1.71
CA THR A 262 0.82 1.22 -1.44
C THR A 262 -0.38 0.62 -0.73
N ALA A 263 -0.44 -0.71 -0.67
CA ALA A 263 -1.26 -1.36 0.34
C ALA A 263 -0.77 -0.99 1.76
N GLY A 264 -1.69 -1.00 2.72
CA GLY A 264 -1.33 -0.96 4.13
C GLY A 264 -0.50 -2.19 4.51
N ALA A 265 0.54 -1.96 5.30
CA ALA A 265 1.43 -3.03 5.73
C ALA A 265 0.74 -3.98 6.71
N ILE A 266 1.20 -5.22 6.71
CA ILE A 266 0.70 -6.32 7.53
C ILE A 266 1.89 -6.83 8.34
N ASP A 267 1.86 -6.56 9.64
CA ASP A 267 2.81 -7.15 10.56
C ASP A 267 2.22 -8.40 11.18
N CYS A 268 2.86 -9.54 10.95
CA CYS A 268 2.40 -10.84 11.42
C CYS A 268 3.28 -11.49 12.48
N HIS A 269 4.10 -10.69 13.19
CA HIS A 269 4.78 -11.12 14.41
C HIS A 269 4.63 -10.06 15.52
N VAL A 270 3.39 -9.83 15.95
CA VAL A 270 3.05 -8.80 16.94
C VAL A 270 2.89 -9.38 18.34
N HIS A 271 3.62 -8.84 19.31
CA HIS A 271 3.37 -9.07 20.72
C HIS A 271 2.45 -7.95 21.23
N PHE A 272 1.24 -8.30 21.64
CA PHE A 272 0.28 -7.31 22.17
C PHE A 272 0.61 -6.94 23.63
N ILE A 273 1.79 -6.36 23.84
CA ILE A 273 2.34 -5.97 25.15
C ILE A 273 1.66 -4.71 25.69
N CYS A 274 1.41 -3.73 24.83
CA CYS A 274 0.73 -2.49 25.22
C CYS A 274 -0.11 -1.94 24.05
N PRO A 275 -1.16 -1.15 24.30
CA PRO A 275 -1.98 -0.57 23.23
C PRO A 275 -1.23 0.52 22.43
N GLN A 276 -0.20 1.15 22.99
CA GLN A 276 0.52 2.25 22.34
C GLN A 276 1.21 1.82 21.05
N LEU A 277 1.70 0.57 21.00
CA LEU A 277 2.34 0.03 19.80
C LEU A 277 1.38 -0.03 18.60
N VAL A 278 0.05 -0.06 18.83
CA VAL A 278 -0.95 0.03 17.76
C VAL A 278 -0.93 1.41 17.10
N TYR A 279 -0.72 2.47 17.89
CA TYR A 279 -0.65 3.84 17.36
C TYR A 279 0.64 4.05 16.55
N GLU A 280 1.76 3.51 17.05
CA GLU A 280 3.01 3.49 16.30
C GLU A 280 2.86 2.73 14.98
N ALA A 281 2.24 1.55 15.00
CA ALA A 281 1.96 0.75 13.82
C ALA A 281 1.17 1.52 12.74
N VAL A 282 0.01 2.07 13.11
CA VAL A 282 -0.84 2.78 12.13
C VAL A 282 -0.16 4.06 11.64
N SER A 283 0.57 4.77 12.52
CA SER A 283 1.30 5.97 12.12
C SER A 283 2.46 5.69 11.14
N SER A 284 3.02 4.47 11.16
CA SER A 284 4.06 4.05 10.22
C SER A 284 3.52 3.48 8.91
N GLY A 285 2.20 3.25 8.80
CA GLY A 285 1.56 2.67 7.60
C GLY A 285 1.15 1.19 7.73
N ILE A 286 1.19 0.60 8.92
CA ILE A 286 0.65 -0.75 9.18
C ILE A 286 -0.86 -0.65 9.42
N THR A 287 -1.66 -1.45 8.70
CA THR A 287 -3.13 -1.49 8.84
C THR A 287 -3.65 -2.83 9.35
N THR A 288 -2.77 -3.82 9.49
CA THR A 288 -3.11 -5.16 9.99
C THR A 288 -2.04 -5.68 10.93
N MET A 289 -2.47 -6.21 12.09
CA MET A 289 -1.60 -6.75 13.12
C MET A 289 -2.01 -8.19 13.45
N VAL A 290 -1.08 -9.13 13.28
CA VAL A 290 -1.26 -10.54 13.63
C VAL A 290 -0.20 -10.99 14.62
N GLY A 291 -0.65 -11.63 15.69
CA GLY A 291 0.22 -12.15 16.75
C GLY A 291 -0.59 -12.43 18.01
N GLY A 292 -0.02 -12.31 19.20
CA GLY A 292 -0.72 -12.68 20.42
C GLY A 292 -0.24 -11.92 21.64
N GLY A 293 -1.06 -11.90 22.67
CA GLY A 293 -0.76 -11.23 23.92
C GLY A 293 -1.98 -10.85 24.75
N THR A 294 -1.73 -10.42 25.97
CA THR A 294 -2.75 -9.99 26.95
C THR A 294 -2.33 -8.75 27.74
N GLY A 295 -1.44 -7.94 27.17
CA GLY A 295 -0.76 -6.83 27.86
C GLY A 295 0.65 -7.22 28.34
N PRO A 296 1.25 -6.50 29.29
CA PRO A 296 2.67 -6.62 29.62
C PRO A 296 2.99 -7.81 30.55
N ALA A 297 2.21 -8.88 30.49
CA ALA A 297 2.48 -10.11 31.21
C ALA A 297 3.76 -10.78 30.67
N TYR A 298 4.52 -11.47 31.52
CA TYR A 298 5.77 -12.14 31.10
C TYR A 298 5.58 -13.08 29.92
N GLY A 299 4.48 -13.85 29.90
CA GLY A 299 4.16 -14.71 28.76
C GLY A 299 3.99 -13.95 27.43
N THR A 300 3.44 -12.74 27.45
CA THR A 300 3.26 -11.89 26.27
C THR A 300 4.54 -11.13 25.91
N ARG A 301 5.30 -10.70 26.90
CA ARG A 301 6.62 -10.08 26.70
C ARG A 301 7.60 -11.02 26.01
N ALA A 302 7.42 -12.33 26.18
CA ALA A 302 8.24 -13.36 25.55
C ALA A 302 7.60 -13.98 24.31
N THR A 303 6.26 -14.13 24.26
CA THR A 303 5.60 -14.97 23.24
C THR A 303 4.34 -14.33 22.67
N THR A 304 4.09 -14.50 21.36
CA THR A 304 2.84 -14.13 20.68
C THR A 304 1.68 -15.08 21.00
N CYS A 305 1.32 -15.18 22.28
CA CYS A 305 0.25 -16.05 22.74
C CYS A 305 -0.83 -15.26 23.49
N THR A 306 -2.09 -15.38 23.05
CA THR A 306 -3.28 -15.06 23.84
C THR A 306 -3.87 -16.38 24.34
N PRO A 307 -3.56 -16.82 25.58
CA PRO A 307 -3.64 -18.23 25.95
C PRO A 307 -5.03 -18.72 26.36
N SER A 308 -5.83 -17.89 27.04
CA SER A 308 -7.13 -18.28 27.58
C SER A 308 -8.29 -17.85 26.66
N PRO A 309 -9.37 -18.64 26.52
CA PRO A 309 -10.61 -18.19 25.89
C PRO A 309 -11.17 -16.89 26.48
N PHE A 310 -10.96 -16.66 27.78
CA PHE A 310 -11.35 -15.42 28.44
C PHE A 310 -10.55 -14.22 27.91
N ASP A 311 -9.22 -14.37 27.83
CA ASP A 311 -8.33 -13.32 27.33
C ASP A 311 -8.57 -13.06 25.84
N MET A 312 -8.82 -14.12 25.04
CA MET A 312 -9.16 -14.00 23.63
C MET A 312 -10.39 -13.11 23.42
N LYS A 313 -11.46 -13.36 24.19
CA LYS A 313 -12.65 -12.50 24.19
C LYS A 313 -12.29 -11.05 24.54
N LEU A 314 -11.51 -10.83 25.59
CA LEU A 314 -11.16 -9.48 26.03
C LEU A 314 -10.30 -8.73 25.00
N MET A 315 -9.33 -9.39 24.36
CA MET A 315 -8.48 -8.77 23.34
C MET A 315 -9.28 -8.39 22.08
N LEU A 316 -10.22 -9.25 21.66
CA LEU A 316 -11.16 -8.94 20.58
C LEU A 316 -12.05 -7.74 20.93
N GLN A 317 -12.58 -7.69 22.17
CA GLN A 317 -13.38 -6.56 22.64
C GLN A 317 -12.57 -5.27 22.77
N SER A 318 -11.34 -5.36 23.29
CA SER A 318 -10.47 -4.22 23.55
C SER A 318 -10.03 -3.52 22.26
N THR A 319 -9.88 -4.27 21.17
CA THR A 319 -9.42 -3.76 19.87
C THR A 319 -10.58 -3.49 18.89
N ASP A 320 -11.82 -3.67 19.32
CA ASP A 320 -13.02 -3.61 18.47
C ASP A 320 -13.21 -2.23 17.80
N SER A 321 -12.82 -1.14 18.46
CA SER A 321 -12.93 0.24 17.95
C SER A 321 -11.69 0.76 17.22
N LEU A 322 -10.54 0.07 17.32
CA LEU A 322 -9.30 0.53 16.70
C LEU A 322 -9.34 0.32 15.18
N PRO A 323 -8.91 1.28 14.35
CA PRO A 323 -9.03 1.20 12.89
C PRO A 323 -7.89 0.39 12.26
N LEU A 324 -7.68 -0.83 12.75
CA LEU A 324 -6.79 -1.82 12.16
C LEU A 324 -7.49 -3.17 12.11
N ASN A 325 -7.03 -4.01 11.19
CA ASN A 325 -7.39 -5.41 11.20
C ASN A 325 -6.55 -6.15 12.24
N PHE A 326 -7.15 -7.11 12.96
CA PHE A 326 -6.47 -7.86 14.02
C PHE A 326 -6.64 -9.37 13.81
N GLY A 327 -5.57 -10.12 14.03
CA GLY A 327 -5.61 -11.57 14.18
C GLY A 327 -4.86 -11.98 15.45
N PHE A 328 -5.52 -12.74 16.33
CA PHE A 328 -4.91 -13.21 17.58
C PHE A 328 -4.52 -14.68 17.49
N THR A 329 -3.32 -15.02 17.98
CA THR A 329 -2.79 -16.38 18.02
C THR A 329 -2.86 -16.97 19.43
N GLY A 330 -3.32 -18.21 19.52
CA GLY A 330 -3.30 -18.98 20.76
C GLY A 330 -1.94 -19.60 21.05
N LYS A 331 -1.76 -20.17 22.24
CA LYS A 331 -0.58 -20.98 22.58
C LYS A 331 -0.71 -22.37 21.95
N GLY A 332 0.26 -22.77 21.14
CA GLY A 332 0.32 -24.06 20.44
C GLY A 332 1.07 -25.17 21.21
N ASN A 333 1.80 -24.82 22.26
CA ASN A 333 2.67 -25.73 23.00
C ASN A 333 1.90 -26.67 23.95
N THR A 334 1.44 -27.80 23.41
CA THR A 334 0.92 -28.93 24.20
C THR A 334 1.00 -30.21 23.38
N ALA A 335 1.21 -31.35 24.04
CA ALA A 335 1.20 -32.66 23.41
C ALA A 335 -0.21 -33.27 23.27
N LYS A 336 -1.27 -32.51 23.61
CA LYS A 336 -2.68 -32.94 23.53
C LYS A 336 -3.55 -31.88 22.84
N PRO A 337 -4.59 -32.25 22.08
CA PRO A 337 -5.29 -31.31 21.20
C PRO A 337 -6.40 -30.49 21.89
N LEU A 338 -6.92 -30.94 23.04
CA LEU A 338 -8.16 -30.40 23.61
C LEU A 338 -8.11 -28.88 23.86
N GLU A 339 -7.04 -28.40 24.48
CA GLU A 339 -6.90 -26.97 24.81
C GLU A 339 -6.67 -26.10 23.56
N LEU A 340 -6.01 -26.65 22.53
CA LEU A 340 -5.83 -25.97 21.25
C LEU A 340 -7.18 -25.74 20.56
N ARG A 341 -8.08 -26.72 20.61
CA ARG A 341 -9.45 -26.60 20.08
C ARG A 341 -10.23 -25.51 20.80
N HIS A 342 -10.15 -25.46 22.13
CA HIS A 342 -10.84 -24.44 22.93
C HIS A 342 -10.41 -23.01 22.56
N ILE A 343 -9.11 -22.74 22.39
CA ILE A 343 -8.63 -21.39 22.06
C ILE A 343 -8.95 -20.99 20.62
N LEU A 344 -8.91 -21.94 19.67
CA LEU A 344 -9.33 -21.71 18.29
C LEU A 344 -10.82 -21.41 18.19
N GLU A 345 -11.65 -22.13 18.94
CA GLU A 345 -13.09 -21.90 19.05
C GLU A 345 -13.44 -20.58 19.75
N ALA A 346 -12.55 -20.07 20.59
CA ALA A 346 -12.71 -18.79 21.27
C ALA A 346 -12.35 -17.58 20.41
N GLY A 347 -11.69 -17.77 19.26
CA GLY A 347 -11.35 -16.66 18.36
C GLY A 347 -9.95 -16.67 17.79
N ALA A 348 -9.04 -17.52 18.26
CA ALA A 348 -7.70 -17.58 17.67
C ALA A 348 -7.78 -17.91 16.18
N MET A 349 -7.01 -17.19 15.36
CA MET A 349 -6.86 -17.44 13.92
C MET A 349 -5.60 -18.22 13.55
N GLY A 350 -4.74 -18.48 14.53
CA GLY A 350 -3.51 -19.25 14.40
C GLY A 350 -2.99 -19.67 15.78
N LEU A 351 -1.89 -20.41 15.80
CA LEU A 351 -1.22 -20.85 17.03
C LEU A 351 0.28 -20.53 16.97
N LYS A 352 0.87 -20.14 18.10
CA LYS A 352 2.33 -19.97 18.26
C LYS A 352 2.89 -21.15 19.04
N LEU A 353 3.88 -21.83 18.47
CA LEU A 353 4.82 -22.70 19.18
C LEU A 353 6.02 -21.86 19.61
N HIS A 354 6.35 -21.88 20.90
CA HIS A 354 7.49 -21.12 21.47
C HIS A 354 8.34 -21.95 22.43
N GLU A 355 9.66 -21.77 22.39
CA GLU A 355 10.59 -22.57 23.22
C GLU A 355 10.38 -22.34 24.73
N ASP A 356 10.08 -21.10 25.15
CA ASP A 356 9.68 -20.74 26.51
C ASP A 356 8.47 -21.52 27.06
N TRP A 357 7.66 -22.12 26.18
CA TRP A 357 6.57 -23.02 26.53
C TRP A 357 6.83 -24.49 26.15
N GLY A 358 8.02 -24.80 25.61
CA GLY A 358 8.47 -26.11 25.15
C GLY A 358 8.10 -26.39 23.69
N THR A 359 8.98 -26.06 22.74
CA THR A 359 8.81 -26.38 21.30
C THR A 359 9.35 -27.77 20.97
N THR A 360 8.81 -28.78 21.64
CA THR A 360 9.27 -30.17 21.48
C THR A 360 8.61 -30.85 20.26
N PRO A 361 9.20 -31.92 19.69
CA PRO A 361 8.60 -32.66 18.58
C PRO A 361 7.16 -33.13 18.84
N ALA A 362 6.82 -33.48 20.08
CA ALA A 362 5.46 -33.89 20.46
C ALA A 362 4.46 -32.73 20.40
N ALA A 363 4.86 -31.52 20.85
CA ALA A 363 4.04 -30.32 20.75
C ALA A 363 3.88 -29.87 19.29
N ILE A 364 4.97 -29.92 18.50
CA ILE A 364 4.97 -29.61 17.07
C ILE A 364 3.98 -30.51 16.32
N ASP A 365 4.08 -31.84 16.49
CA ASP A 365 3.23 -32.79 15.78
C ASP A 365 1.74 -32.61 16.11
N ASN A 366 1.43 -32.44 17.40
CA ASN A 366 0.06 -32.22 17.87
C ASN A 366 -0.52 -30.88 17.37
N CYS A 367 0.25 -29.78 17.48
CA CYS A 367 -0.20 -28.46 17.05
C CYS A 367 -0.48 -28.43 15.54
N LEU A 368 0.41 -29.02 14.73
CA LEU A 368 0.20 -29.12 13.29
C LEU A 368 -0.97 -30.04 12.93
N ALA A 369 -1.21 -31.13 13.68
CA ALA A 369 -2.39 -31.97 13.47
C ALA A 369 -3.71 -31.21 13.72
N VAL A 370 -3.77 -30.37 14.76
CA VAL A 370 -4.93 -29.49 14.99
C VAL A 370 -5.05 -28.42 13.91
N ALA A 371 -3.92 -27.91 13.40
CA ALA A 371 -3.93 -26.93 12.32
C ALA A 371 -4.53 -27.49 11.02
N GLU A 372 -4.23 -28.75 10.67
CA GLU A 372 -4.89 -29.45 9.56
C GLU A 372 -6.41 -29.54 9.75
N GLU A 373 -6.89 -29.78 10.97
CA GLU A 373 -8.32 -29.87 11.29
C GLU A 373 -9.04 -28.51 11.19
N TYR A 374 -8.39 -27.42 11.60
CA TYR A 374 -9.02 -26.10 11.73
C TYR A 374 -8.74 -25.13 10.57
N ASP A 375 -7.85 -25.51 9.65
CA ASP A 375 -7.38 -24.67 8.54
C ASP A 375 -6.82 -23.31 9.02
N ILE A 376 -5.88 -23.38 9.96
CA ILE A 376 -5.20 -22.23 10.56
C ILE A 376 -3.68 -22.35 10.39
N GLN A 377 -2.98 -21.22 10.48
CA GLN A 377 -1.52 -21.22 10.41
C GLN A 377 -0.90 -21.51 11.77
N VAL A 378 0.23 -22.20 11.76
CA VAL A 378 1.08 -22.41 12.93
C VAL A 378 2.36 -21.61 12.73
N ASN A 379 2.64 -20.74 13.68
CA ASN A 379 3.84 -19.93 13.76
C ASN A 379 4.79 -20.58 14.77
N ILE A 380 6.09 -20.65 14.47
CA ILE A 380 7.04 -21.37 15.34
C ILE A 380 8.29 -20.54 15.64
N HIS A 381 8.64 -20.54 16.91
CA HIS A 381 9.95 -20.25 17.48
C HIS A 381 10.50 -21.58 18.00
N THR A 382 11.61 -22.04 17.42
CA THR A 382 12.13 -23.41 17.62
C THR A 382 13.02 -23.52 18.86
N ASP A 383 13.42 -24.73 19.21
CA ASP A 383 14.20 -25.05 20.42
C ASP A 383 15.66 -24.61 20.26
N THR A 384 16.00 -23.39 20.72
CA THR A 384 17.35 -22.83 20.60
C THR A 384 18.40 -23.71 21.28
N LEU A 385 18.01 -24.30 22.40
CA LEU A 385 18.87 -25.12 23.24
C LEU A 385 19.16 -26.49 22.63
N ASN A 386 18.43 -26.88 21.59
CA ASN A 386 18.46 -28.22 21.01
C ASN A 386 18.13 -29.31 22.05
N GLU A 387 17.33 -28.98 23.07
CA GLU A 387 17.05 -29.86 24.21
C GLU A 387 16.39 -31.16 23.78
N SER A 388 15.40 -31.05 22.88
CA SER A 388 14.67 -32.20 22.34
C SER A 388 15.25 -32.74 21.02
N GLY A 389 16.31 -32.11 20.51
CA GLY A 389 16.98 -32.45 19.25
C GLY A 389 17.36 -31.21 18.42
N PHE A 390 18.19 -31.42 17.39
CA PHE A 390 18.61 -30.37 16.44
C PHE A 390 17.55 -30.02 15.39
N VAL A 391 17.83 -29.03 14.54
CA VAL A 391 16.91 -28.50 13.53
C VAL A 391 16.31 -29.58 12.61
N GLU A 392 17.06 -30.61 12.22
CA GLU A 392 16.54 -31.70 11.38
C GLU A 392 15.44 -32.51 12.08
N HIS A 393 15.49 -32.63 13.42
CA HIS A 393 14.46 -33.33 14.20
C HIS A 393 13.17 -32.52 14.23
N THR A 394 13.27 -31.19 14.38
CA THR A 394 12.14 -30.26 14.28
C THR A 394 11.55 -30.26 12.86
N ILE A 395 12.38 -30.23 11.81
CA ILE A 395 11.94 -30.34 10.41
C ILE A 395 11.21 -31.68 10.18
N ASN A 396 11.74 -32.79 10.71
CA ASN A 396 11.09 -34.09 10.64
C ASN A 396 9.74 -34.11 11.37
N ALA A 397 9.62 -33.41 12.51
CA ALA A 397 8.37 -33.27 13.25
C ALA A 397 7.29 -32.48 12.45
N PHE A 398 7.69 -31.60 11.53
CA PHE A 398 6.74 -30.95 10.62
C PHE A 398 6.01 -31.96 9.72
N ARG A 399 6.67 -33.07 9.35
CA ARG A 399 6.14 -34.10 8.44
C ARG A 399 5.61 -33.52 7.13
N GLY A 400 6.31 -32.53 6.59
CA GLY A 400 5.93 -31.85 5.34
C GLY A 400 4.69 -30.95 5.43
N ARG A 401 4.09 -30.75 6.61
CA ARG A 401 2.93 -29.85 6.80
C ARG A 401 3.36 -28.40 6.81
N THR A 402 2.48 -27.52 6.33
CA THR A 402 2.74 -26.08 6.27
C THR A 402 3.00 -25.48 7.65
N ILE A 403 4.09 -24.72 7.78
CA ILE A 403 4.42 -23.99 9.01
C ILE A 403 5.12 -22.66 8.69
N HIS A 404 4.85 -21.63 9.49
CA HIS A 404 5.51 -20.33 9.41
C HIS A 404 6.62 -20.27 10.46
N THR A 405 7.88 -20.25 10.02
CA THR A 405 9.02 -20.03 10.93
C THR A 405 9.23 -18.53 11.14
N TYR A 406 9.07 -18.09 12.39
CA TYR A 406 9.46 -16.74 12.78
C TYR A 406 10.97 -16.59 12.85
N HIS A 407 11.45 -15.34 12.76
CA HIS A 407 12.86 -14.92 12.80
C HIS A 407 13.84 -16.01 12.36
N SER A 408 13.67 -16.48 11.11
CA SER A 408 14.28 -17.71 10.60
C SER A 408 15.80 -17.70 10.63
N GLU A 409 16.43 -16.53 10.72
CA GLU A 409 17.87 -16.38 10.89
C GLU A 409 18.37 -16.87 12.27
N GLY A 410 17.56 -16.70 13.32
CA GLY A 410 17.79 -17.29 14.64
C GLY A 410 18.23 -16.34 15.76
N ALA A 411 18.59 -15.09 15.51
CA ALA A 411 18.90 -14.13 16.58
C ALA A 411 17.69 -13.91 17.50
N GLY A 412 16.51 -13.74 16.90
CA GLY A 412 15.22 -13.70 17.60
C GLY A 412 14.84 -15.04 18.27
N GLY A 413 15.51 -16.14 17.91
CA GLY A 413 15.45 -17.45 18.56
C GLY A 413 15.16 -18.62 17.63
N GLY A 414 15.66 -19.79 18.02
CA GLY A 414 15.61 -21.04 17.28
C GLY A 414 16.92 -21.79 17.30
N HIS A 415 16.89 -23.07 16.90
CA HIS A 415 18.02 -24.00 16.92
C HIS A 415 19.37 -23.33 16.62
N ALA A 416 20.26 -23.30 17.62
CA ALA A 416 21.58 -22.71 17.48
C ALA A 416 22.57 -23.75 16.91
N PRO A 417 23.39 -23.41 15.89
CA PRO A 417 23.42 -22.13 15.14
C PRO A 417 22.59 -22.16 13.84
N ASP A 418 21.93 -23.26 13.50
CA ASP A 418 21.58 -23.59 12.11
C ASP A 418 20.08 -23.56 11.76
N ILE A 419 19.24 -22.90 12.57
CA ILE A 419 17.81 -22.71 12.27
C ILE A 419 17.55 -22.12 10.88
N ILE A 420 18.44 -21.28 10.36
CA ILE A 420 18.33 -20.65 9.03
C ILE A 420 18.21 -21.66 7.87
N ARG A 421 18.57 -22.93 8.09
CA ARG A 421 18.35 -24.02 7.15
C ARG A 421 16.88 -24.20 6.74
N VAL A 422 15.94 -23.78 7.58
CA VAL A 422 14.49 -23.84 7.27
C VAL A 422 14.10 -23.00 6.05
N CYS A 423 14.90 -22.01 5.65
CA CYS A 423 14.64 -21.21 4.46
C CYS A 423 14.73 -22.02 3.14
N GLY A 424 15.41 -23.18 3.18
CA GLY A 424 15.48 -24.15 2.07
C GLY A 424 14.40 -25.24 2.10
N VAL A 425 13.49 -25.23 3.09
CA VAL A 425 12.48 -26.29 3.27
C VAL A 425 11.15 -25.91 2.61
N LYS A 426 10.66 -26.77 1.71
CA LYS A 426 9.51 -26.46 0.84
C LYS A 426 8.21 -26.10 1.58
N ASN A 427 7.87 -26.81 2.66
CA ASN A 427 6.65 -26.57 3.43
C ASN A 427 6.80 -25.47 4.49
N VAL A 428 7.93 -24.76 4.51
CA VAL A 428 8.17 -23.65 5.44
C VAL A 428 7.88 -22.32 4.74
N LEU A 429 7.19 -21.43 5.46
CA LEU A 429 7.01 -20.03 5.08
C LEU A 429 7.91 -19.17 5.99
N PRO A 430 9.14 -18.85 5.58
CA PRO A 430 10.12 -18.19 6.45
C PRO A 430 9.92 -16.68 6.53
N SER A 431 10.03 -16.14 7.74
CA SER A 431 10.03 -14.70 8.00
C SER A 431 11.21 -14.25 8.85
N SER A 432 11.61 -12.99 8.69
CA SER A 432 12.51 -12.31 9.60
C SER A 432 11.78 -11.33 10.50
N THR A 433 12.41 -11.01 11.62
CA THR A 433 12.05 -9.85 12.45
C THR A 433 13.01 -8.71 12.15
N ASN A 434 12.67 -7.50 12.58
CA ASN A 434 13.28 -6.31 12.00
C ASN A 434 14.59 -5.79 12.62
N PRO A 435 15.02 -6.12 13.86
CA PRO A 435 16.23 -5.49 14.40
C PRO A 435 17.53 -5.94 13.73
N THR A 436 17.59 -7.16 13.19
CA THR A 436 18.76 -7.64 12.42
C THR A 436 18.85 -6.99 11.03
N ARG A 437 17.86 -6.18 10.63
CA ARG A 437 17.66 -5.75 9.25
C ARG A 437 18.15 -4.31 9.03
N PRO A 438 19.02 -4.06 8.04
CA PRO A 438 20.03 -5.00 7.56
C PRO A 438 21.16 -5.21 8.58
N TYR A 439 22.12 -6.06 8.24
CA TYR A 439 23.37 -6.17 9.00
C TYR A 439 24.16 -4.84 8.95
N THR A 440 24.34 -4.19 10.12
CA THR A 440 25.08 -2.93 10.30
C THR A 440 26.17 -3.07 11.37
N LYS A 441 27.03 -2.06 11.49
CA LYS A 441 28.13 -2.04 12.49
C LYS A 441 27.70 -2.29 13.93
N ASN A 442 26.53 -1.80 14.33
CA ASN A 442 26.05 -1.92 15.71
C ASN A 442 25.14 -3.13 15.94
N THR A 443 24.81 -3.89 14.88
CA THR A 443 23.78 -4.93 14.97
C THR A 443 24.15 -6.01 15.98
N VAL A 444 25.37 -6.53 15.94
CA VAL A 444 25.80 -7.62 16.85
C VAL A 444 25.80 -7.17 18.31
N ASP A 445 26.46 -6.05 18.61
CA ASP A 445 26.57 -5.51 19.97
C ASP A 445 25.19 -5.19 20.56
N GLU A 446 24.31 -4.55 19.78
CA GLU A 446 22.94 -4.23 20.21
C GLU A 446 22.13 -5.49 20.56
N HIS A 447 22.26 -6.55 19.75
CA HIS A 447 21.46 -7.76 19.92
C HIS A 447 21.93 -8.61 21.09
N LEU A 448 23.23 -8.62 21.39
CA LEU A 448 23.75 -9.34 22.54
C LEU A 448 23.14 -8.78 23.84
N ASP A 449 23.21 -7.47 24.04
CA ASP A 449 22.60 -6.81 25.20
C ASP A 449 21.07 -6.97 25.24
N MET A 450 20.40 -6.84 24.09
CA MET A 450 18.95 -7.00 23.98
C MET A 450 18.51 -8.42 24.38
N LEU A 451 19.20 -9.44 23.90
CA LEU A 451 18.93 -10.84 24.21
C LEU A 451 19.07 -11.09 25.71
N MET A 452 20.15 -10.61 26.31
CA MET A 452 20.40 -10.80 27.75
C MET A 452 19.28 -10.19 28.60
N VAL A 453 18.77 -9.01 28.21
CA VAL A 453 17.64 -8.37 28.90
C VAL A 453 16.33 -9.12 28.67
N CYS A 454 16.02 -9.51 27.42
CA CYS A 454 14.77 -10.19 27.07
C CYS A 454 14.62 -11.55 27.79
N HIS A 455 15.71 -12.32 27.87
CA HIS A 455 15.73 -13.65 28.49
C HIS A 455 16.17 -13.66 29.96
N HIS A 456 16.36 -12.49 30.58
CA HIS A 456 16.78 -12.34 31.99
C HIS A 456 18.08 -13.11 32.32
N LEU A 457 19.03 -13.05 31.39
CA LEU A 457 20.34 -13.70 31.51
C LEU A 457 21.30 -12.86 32.37
N ASP A 458 22.22 -13.50 33.08
CA ASP A 458 23.25 -12.86 33.89
C ASP A 458 24.62 -12.93 33.20
N LYS A 459 25.19 -11.76 32.92
CA LYS A 459 26.55 -11.57 32.37
C LYS A 459 27.68 -12.12 33.24
N ASN A 460 27.40 -12.45 34.50
CA ASN A 460 28.36 -13.09 35.39
C ASN A 460 28.26 -14.63 35.37
N ILE A 461 27.29 -15.21 34.65
CA ILE A 461 27.13 -16.66 34.47
C ILE A 461 27.72 -17.06 33.11
N PRO A 462 28.80 -17.85 33.06
CA PRO A 462 29.45 -18.25 31.81
C PRO A 462 28.51 -18.95 30.83
N GLU A 463 27.59 -19.78 31.34
CA GLU A 463 26.61 -20.51 30.52
C GLU A 463 25.61 -19.58 29.83
N ASP A 464 25.18 -18.51 30.51
CA ASP A 464 24.27 -17.50 29.98
C ASP A 464 24.93 -16.66 28.87
N VAL A 465 26.20 -16.31 29.06
CA VAL A 465 27.01 -15.62 28.04
C VAL A 465 27.24 -16.53 26.84
N ALA A 466 27.61 -17.80 27.06
CA ALA A 466 27.80 -18.77 25.98
C ALA A 466 26.50 -19.02 25.19
N PHE A 467 25.35 -19.09 25.86
CA PHE A 467 24.04 -19.16 25.21
C PHE A 467 23.80 -17.92 24.33
N ALA A 468 24.07 -16.73 24.85
CA ALA A 468 23.89 -15.47 24.11
C ALA A 468 24.80 -15.36 22.88
N GLU A 469 26.08 -15.69 23.04
CA GLU A 469 27.08 -15.72 21.96
C GLU A 469 26.74 -16.77 20.89
N SER A 470 26.20 -17.93 21.29
CA SER A 470 25.74 -18.95 20.33
C SER A 470 24.55 -18.50 19.49
N ARG A 471 23.76 -17.53 19.98
CA ARG A 471 22.51 -17.06 19.36
C ARG A 471 22.70 -15.84 18.46
N ILE A 472 23.59 -14.92 18.84
CA ILE A 472 23.86 -13.69 18.08
C ILE A 472 25.10 -13.90 17.21
N ARG A 473 24.89 -14.17 15.92
CA ARG A 473 25.97 -14.56 15.00
C ARG A 473 26.02 -13.60 13.80
N ALA A 474 27.19 -13.02 13.54
CA ALA A 474 27.37 -12.10 12.43
C ALA A 474 27.16 -12.80 11.08
N GLU A 475 27.57 -14.06 10.99
CA GLU A 475 27.54 -14.88 9.78
C GLU A 475 26.11 -15.16 9.32
N THR A 476 25.22 -15.59 10.22
CA THR A 476 23.81 -15.86 9.88
C THR A 476 23.03 -14.57 9.64
N ILE A 477 23.31 -13.49 10.37
CA ILE A 477 22.73 -12.15 10.12
C ILE A 477 23.16 -11.61 8.75
N ALA A 478 24.42 -11.80 8.35
CA ALA A 478 24.91 -11.43 7.03
C ALA A 478 24.30 -12.30 5.91
N ALA A 479 24.08 -13.59 6.16
CA ALA A 479 23.40 -14.49 5.23
C ALA A 479 21.92 -14.12 5.07
N GLU A 480 21.24 -13.69 6.14
CA GLU A 480 19.85 -13.25 6.13
C GLU A 480 19.60 -12.09 5.16
N ASP A 481 20.52 -11.11 5.10
CA ASP A 481 20.47 -10.02 4.11
C ASP A 481 20.36 -10.56 2.68
N ILE A 482 21.22 -11.54 2.36
CA ILE A 482 21.32 -12.12 1.01
C ILE A 482 20.13 -13.03 0.73
N LEU A 483 19.68 -13.83 1.70
CA LEU A 483 18.50 -14.69 1.57
C LEU A 483 17.23 -13.86 1.35
N HIS A 484 17.13 -12.67 1.95
CA HIS A 484 16.06 -11.72 1.61
C HIS A 484 16.13 -11.28 0.15
N ASP A 485 17.31 -10.87 -0.30
CA ASP A 485 17.52 -10.35 -1.66
C ASP A 485 17.32 -11.43 -2.74
N MET A 486 17.65 -12.69 -2.42
CA MET A 486 17.39 -13.86 -3.26
C MET A 486 15.92 -14.28 -3.30
N GLY A 487 15.11 -13.85 -2.31
CA GLY A 487 13.73 -14.32 -2.15
C GLY A 487 13.62 -15.67 -1.43
N ALA A 488 14.65 -16.08 -0.67
CA ALA A 488 14.63 -17.26 0.19
C ALA A 488 14.03 -16.98 1.58
N ILE A 489 13.89 -15.72 1.98
CA ILE A 489 13.02 -15.31 3.09
C ILE A 489 11.85 -14.50 2.54
N SER A 490 10.63 -14.83 2.97
CA SER A 490 9.41 -14.39 2.29
C SER A 490 8.69 -13.24 2.97
N ILE A 491 8.94 -13.02 4.26
CA ILE A 491 8.22 -12.06 5.09
C ILE A 491 9.19 -11.28 5.97
N ILE A 492 8.88 -10.00 6.21
CA ILE A 492 9.51 -9.17 7.24
C ILE A 492 8.42 -8.72 8.22
N SER A 493 8.69 -8.87 9.51
CA SER A 493 7.76 -8.59 10.61
C SER A 493 8.48 -7.81 11.73
N SER A 494 7.76 -7.34 12.75
CA SER A 494 8.40 -6.57 13.83
C SER A 494 9.11 -7.45 14.86
N ASP A 495 8.35 -8.25 15.60
CA ASP A 495 8.64 -8.71 16.98
C ASP A 495 8.43 -7.65 18.07
N SER A 496 7.40 -6.82 17.87
CA SER A 496 7.13 -5.58 18.64
C SER A 496 7.38 -5.68 20.16
N GLN A 497 8.37 -4.91 20.65
CA GLN A 497 8.78 -4.86 22.06
C GLN A 497 9.29 -6.18 22.67
N ALA A 498 9.53 -7.21 21.85
CA ALA A 498 10.01 -8.52 22.25
C ALA A 498 11.18 -8.96 21.34
N MET A 499 12.20 -8.11 21.21
CA MET A 499 13.26 -8.18 20.17
C MET A 499 12.85 -7.62 18.81
N GLY A 500 12.02 -6.58 18.80
CA GLY A 500 11.50 -5.99 17.56
C GLY A 500 10.86 -4.62 17.73
N ARG A 501 10.71 -3.91 16.61
CA ARG A 501 10.24 -2.51 16.58
C ARG A 501 9.01 -2.35 15.69
N ILE A 502 7.84 -2.10 16.28
CA ILE A 502 6.57 -2.08 15.52
C ILE A 502 6.56 -1.08 14.36
N GLY A 503 7.12 0.12 14.55
CA GLY A 503 7.11 1.21 13.57
C GLY A 503 8.16 1.08 12.45
N GLU A 504 8.99 0.03 12.48
CA GLU A 504 10.15 -0.10 11.58
C GLU A 504 10.02 -1.25 10.57
N VAL A 505 8.89 -1.96 10.50
CA VAL A 505 8.70 -3.07 9.52
C VAL A 505 8.95 -2.60 8.08
N ILE A 506 8.38 -1.45 7.72
CA ILE A 506 8.49 -0.89 6.36
C ILE A 506 9.90 -0.34 6.13
N SER A 507 10.43 0.51 7.01
CA SER A 507 11.74 1.14 6.84
C SER A 507 12.86 0.10 6.74
N ARG A 508 12.85 -0.92 7.59
CA ARG A 508 13.85 -1.99 7.64
C ARG A 508 13.83 -2.86 6.39
N THR A 509 12.64 -3.06 5.80
CA THR A 509 12.50 -3.69 4.49
C THR A 509 13.27 -2.91 3.42
N TRP A 510 13.06 -1.59 3.36
CA TRP A 510 13.67 -0.74 2.33
C TRP A 510 15.16 -0.49 2.56
N GLN A 511 15.60 -0.38 3.81
CA GLN A 511 17.02 -0.31 4.17
C GLN A 511 17.77 -1.59 3.76
N THR A 512 17.14 -2.75 3.89
CA THR A 512 17.72 -4.02 3.43
C THR A 512 17.83 -4.06 1.90
N ALA A 513 16.79 -3.66 1.18
CA ALA A 513 16.83 -3.57 -0.27
C ALA A 513 17.91 -2.58 -0.78
N ASP A 514 18.03 -1.42 -0.12
CA ASP A 514 19.04 -0.40 -0.41
C ASP A 514 20.47 -0.94 -0.23
N LYS A 515 20.74 -1.56 0.93
CA LYS A 515 22.06 -2.15 1.22
C LYS A 515 22.41 -3.22 0.19
N MET A 516 21.47 -4.11 -0.11
CA MET A 516 21.69 -5.20 -1.07
C MET A 516 21.94 -4.68 -2.47
N LYS A 517 21.26 -3.60 -2.89
CA LYS A 517 21.63 -2.91 -4.13
C LYS A 517 23.05 -2.34 -4.08
N ALA A 518 23.42 -1.68 -2.99
CA ALA A 518 24.72 -1.03 -2.86
C ALA A 518 25.88 -2.04 -2.95
N GLN A 519 25.72 -3.22 -2.35
CA GLN A 519 26.78 -4.23 -2.27
C GLN A 519 26.74 -5.27 -3.40
N ARG A 520 25.56 -5.60 -3.94
CA ARG A 520 25.38 -6.66 -4.94
C ARG A 520 24.95 -6.17 -6.32
N GLY A 521 24.62 -4.89 -6.47
CA GLY A 521 24.12 -4.32 -7.73
C GLY A 521 22.67 -4.70 -8.02
N ALA A 522 22.29 -4.66 -9.29
CA ALA A 522 20.95 -5.04 -9.76
C ALA A 522 20.70 -6.55 -9.62
N ILE A 523 19.45 -6.95 -9.35
CA ILE A 523 19.07 -8.38 -9.27
C ILE A 523 19.26 -9.09 -10.62
N ASP A 524 18.95 -8.41 -11.72
CA ASP A 524 19.20 -8.89 -13.08
C ASP A 524 19.98 -7.80 -13.84
N PRO A 525 21.26 -8.04 -14.21
CA PRO A 525 22.08 -7.08 -14.94
C PRO A 525 21.60 -6.85 -16.38
N ASN A 526 20.71 -7.69 -16.92
CA ASN A 526 20.16 -7.55 -18.27
C ASN A 526 18.85 -6.75 -18.32
N MET A 527 18.29 -6.35 -17.16
CA MET A 527 17.06 -5.55 -17.10
C MET A 527 17.32 -4.05 -17.32
N ALA A 528 16.23 -3.31 -17.55
CA ALA A 528 16.25 -1.86 -17.63
C ALA A 528 16.92 -1.23 -16.39
N ASP A 529 17.46 -0.01 -16.55
CA ASP A 529 18.11 0.78 -15.48
C ASP A 529 17.10 1.24 -14.38
N ASP A 530 16.43 0.31 -13.73
CA ASP A 530 15.49 0.50 -12.62
C ASP A 530 15.58 -0.67 -11.62
N ASP A 531 14.88 -0.55 -10.49
CA ASP A 531 14.91 -1.53 -9.42
C ASP A 531 13.57 -2.25 -9.22
N ASN A 532 12.68 -2.22 -10.22
CA ASN A 532 11.30 -2.68 -10.05
C ASN A 532 11.22 -4.12 -9.55
N SER A 533 12.07 -5.03 -10.05
CA SER A 533 12.08 -6.43 -9.61
C SER A 533 12.42 -6.56 -8.12
N ARG A 534 13.41 -5.79 -7.64
CA ARG A 534 13.75 -5.73 -6.20
C ARG A 534 12.63 -5.08 -5.40
N ILE A 535 12.09 -3.96 -5.86
CA ILE A 535 11.02 -3.23 -5.18
C ILE A 535 9.78 -4.12 -5.00
N LYS A 536 9.34 -4.80 -6.06
CA LYS A 536 8.20 -5.73 -6.02
C LYS A 536 8.46 -6.92 -5.10
N ARG A 537 9.67 -7.50 -5.13
CA ARG A 537 10.09 -8.58 -4.20
C ARG A 537 10.00 -8.14 -2.75
N TYR A 538 10.49 -6.95 -2.42
CA TYR A 538 10.57 -6.48 -1.04
C TYR A 538 9.24 -5.97 -0.50
N ILE A 539 8.42 -5.25 -1.28
CA ILE A 539 7.10 -4.82 -0.81
C ILE A 539 6.20 -6.02 -0.48
N ALA A 540 6.31 -7.12 -1.24
CA ALA A 540 5.57 -8.35 -0.98
C ALA A 540 5.81 -8.93 0.42
N LYS A 541 7.00 -8.67 1.01
CA LYS A 541 7.42 -9.21 2.32
C LYS A 541 6.60 -8.66 3.49
N TYR A 542 6.01 -7.47 3.35
CA TYR A 542 5.16 -6.87 4.40
C TYR A 542 3.73 -6.60 3.94
N THR A 543 3.35 -6.99 2.72
CA THR A 543 1.97 -6.84 2.21
C THR A 543 1.33 -8.19 1.93
N ILE A 544 1.56 -8.78 0.75
CA ILE A 544 0.81 -9.93 0.27
C ILE A 544 1.26 -11.24 0.94
N ASN A 545 2.56 -11.43 1.20
CA ASN A 545 3.06 -12.68 1.76
C ASN A 545 2.57 -12.92 3.20
N PRO A 546 2.58 -11.91 4.10
CA PRO A 546 1.90 -12.04 5.40
C PRO A 546 0.41 -12.41 5.27
N ALA A 547 -0.30 -11.86 4.28
CA ALA A 547 -1.70 -12.16 4.06
C ALA A 547 -1.96 -13.58 3.56
N ILE A 548 -1.10 -14.08 2.67
CA ILE A 548 -1.16 -15.46 2.17
C ILE A 548 -0.87 -16.43 3.32
N ALA A 549 0.24 -16.22 4.03
CA ALA A 549 0.67 -17.10 5.12
C ALA A 549 -0.39 -17.24 6.23
N ASN A 550 -1.20 -16.19 6.45
CA ASN A 550 -2.22 -16.17 7.50
C ASN A 550 -3.67 -16.34 6.98
N GLY A 551 -3.86 -16.59 5.67
CA GLY A 551 -5.15 -17.05 5.14
C GLY A 551 -6.22 -15.97 4.95
N PHE A 552 -5.81 -14.74 4.64
CA PHE A 552 -6.73 -13.61 4.38
C PHE A 552 -6.33 -12.73 3.18
N ALA A 553 -5.49 -13.27 2.28
CA ALA A 553 -5.03 -12.58 1.06
C ALA A 553 -6.16 -12.19 0.08
N ASP A 554 -7.32 -12.84 0.15
CA ASP A 554 -8.49 -12.49 -0.67
C ASP A 554 -9.09 -11.12 -0.29
N LEU A 555 -8.82 -10.64 0.93
CA LEU A 555 -9.42 -9.43 1.46
C LEU A 555 -8.46 -8.24 1.53
N ILE A 556 -7.18 -8.47 1.79
CA ILE A 556 -6.15 -7.44 2.00
C ILE A 556 -4.78 -7.89 1.46
N GLY A 557 -3.75 -7.05 1.64
CA GLY A 557 -2.35 -7.39 1.34
C GLY A 557 -1.85 -6.88 -0.01
N SER A 558 -2.67 -6.17 -0.79
CA SER A 558 -2.25 -5.56 -2.07
C SER A 558 -3.27 -4.55 -2.58
N VAL A 559 -2.83 -3.72 -3.53
CA VAL A 559 -3.67 -2.74 -4.24
C VAL A 559 -4.36 -3.45 -5.42
N GLU A 560 -5.40 -4.24 -5.12
CA GLU A 560 -6.16 -5.01 -6.10
C GLU A 560 -7.67 -4.80 -5.94
N VAL A 561 -8.40 -4.83 -7.05
CA VAL A 561 -9.87 -4.70 -7.06
C VAL A 561 -10.51 -5.81 -6.22
N LYS A 562 -11.61 -5.49 -5.53
CA LYS A 562 -12.36 -6.27 -4.53
C LYS A 562 -11.75 -6.34 -3.15
N LYS A 563 -10.46 -6.01 -2.97
CA LYS A 563 -9.85 -5.94 -1.64
C LYS A 563 -10.34 -4.72 -0.88
N LEU A 564 -10.22 -4.79 0.44
CA LEU A 564 -10.51 -3.66 1.31
C LEU A 564 -9.57 -2.50 0.95
N ALA A 565 -10.08 -1.28 0.93
CA ALA A 565 -9.30 -0.08 0.63
C ALA A 565 -8.45 0.34 1.85
N ASP A 566 -7.52 -0.54 2.22
CA ASP A 566 -6.47 -0.32 3.19
C ASP A 566 -5.22 0.15 2.46
N LEU A 567 -5.06 1.46 2.34
CA LEU A 567 -4.08 2.11 1.47
C LEU A 567 -3.25 3.12 2.25
N VAL A 568 -2.00 3.30 1.85
CA VAL A 568 -1.11 4.30 2.45
C VAL A 568 -0.58 5.21 1.36
N ILE A 569 -0.65 6.51 1.62
CA ILE A 569 -0.20 7.56 0.70
C ILE A 569 1.13 8.10 1.20
N TRP A 570 2.10 8.19 0.31
CA TRP A 570 3.47 8.60 0.60
C TRP A 570 3.88 9.74 -0.32
N GLN A 571 4.52 10.76 0.25
CA GLN A 571 5.38 11.62 -0.56
C GLN A 571 6.61 10.80 -0.99
N PRO A 572 7.05 10.85 -2.26
CA PRO A 572 8.21 10.09 -2.71
C PRO A 572 9.47 10.33 -1.86
N ALA A 573 9.67 11.56 -1.37
CA ALA A 573 10.81 11.94 -0.53
C ALA A 573 10.79 11.31 0.88
N PHE A 574 9.62 10.88 1.37
CA PHE A 574 9.43 10.26 2.69
C PHE A 574 9.03 8.78 2.61
N PHE A 575 8.98 8.21 1.40
CA PHE A 575 8.57 6.84 1.17
C PHE A 575 9.40 5.88 2.01
N GLY A 576 8.71 5.00 2.75
CA GLY A 576 9.33 4.00 3.61
C GLY A 576 9.73 4.50 5.00
N ALA A 577 9.69 5.81 5.26
CA ALA A 577 9.98 6.40 6.58
C ALA A 577 8.72 6.93 7.27
N LYS A 578 8.03 7.90 6.66
CA LYS A 578 6.88 8.58 7.27
C LYS A 578 5.78 8.81 6.22
N PRO A 579 4.62 8.13 6.31
CA PRO A 579 3.53 8.32 5.35
C PRO A 579 2.84 9.67 5.54
N GLU A 580 2.11 10.10 4.51
CA GLU A 580 1.26 11.29 4.55
C GLU A 580 -0.10 10.97 5.17
N MET A 581 -0.68 9.84 4.77
CA MET A 581 -2.05 9.48 5.08
C MET A 581 -2.23 7.95 5.07
N ILE A 582 -3.01 7.45 6.03
CA ILE A 582 -3.40 6.04 6.15
C ILE A 582 -4.91 5.95 6.00
N ILE A 583 -5.34 5.22 4.97
CA ILE A 583 -6.72 4.96 4.64
C ILE A 583 -7.04 3.54 5.10
N LYS A 584 -8.12 3.39 5.89
CA LYS A 584 -8.62 2.13 6.39
C LYS A 584 -10.06 1.96 5.93
N GLY A 585 -10.35 0.88 5.20
CA GLY A 585 -11.69 0.63 4.66
C GLY A 585 -12.25 1.83 3.88
N GLY A 586 -11.41 2.55 3.14
CA GLY A 586 -11.82 3.71 2.36
C GLY A 586 -11.96 5.04 3.11
N ASN A 587 -11.79 5.08 4.44
CA ASN A 587 -11.76 6.33 5.21
C ASN A 587 -10.38 6.63 5.77
N ILE A 588 -10.05 7.91 5.90
CA ILE A 588 -8.78 8.35 6.49
C ILE A 588 -8.80 8.03 7.99
N ALA A 589 -7.92 7.12 8.41
CA ALA A 589 -7.74 6.72 9.79
C ALA A 589 -6.70 7.60 10.49
N TRP A 590 -5.54 7.82 9.85
CA TRP A 590 -4.43 8.61 10.38
C TRP A 590 -3.86 9.52 9.28
N ALA A 591 -3.35 10.69 9.62
CA ALA A 591 -2.72 11.59 8.65
C ALA A 591 -1.76 12.59 9.32
N ASN A 592 -0.81 13.12 8.55
CA ASN A 592 -0.02 14.28 8.93
C ASN A 592 -0.92 15.51 9.01
N MET A 593 -0.95 16.14 10.18
CA MET A 593 -1.78 17.31 10.42
C MET A 593 -1.05 18.31 11.32
N GLY A 594 -1.09 19.57 10.91
CA GLY A 594 -0.54 20.72 11.61
C GLY A 594 -1.33 21.13 12.86
N ASP A 595 -1.20 22.39 13.23
CA ASP A 595 -2.01 23.01 14.28
C ASP A 595 -3.51 22.97 13.92
N ALA A 596 -4.32 22.38 14.82
CA ALA A 596 -5.76 22.26 14.65
C ALA A 596 -6.51 23.61 14.70
N ASN A 597 -5.87 24.68 15.21
CA ASN A 597 -6.41 26.03 15.23
C ASN A 597 -5.94 26.89 14.05
N ALA A 598 -5.07 26.38 13.18
CA ALA A 598 -4.56 27.14 12.04
C ALA A 598 -5.62 27.39 10.96
N SER A 599 -5.37 28.36 10.09
CA SER A 599 -6.25 28.71 8.96
C SER A 599 -6.25 27.68 7.82
N ILE A 600 -5.24 26.82 7.78
CA ILE A 600 -5.00 25.74 6.82
C ILE A 600 -4.31 24.57 7.55
N PRO A 601 -4.29 23.34 7.00
CA PRO A 601 -3.86 22.15 7.76
C PRO A 601 -2.34 21.92 7.86
N THR A 602 -1.52 22.71 7.15
CA THR A 602 -0.07 22.53 7.02
C THR A 602 0.85 23.33 7.98
N PRO A 603 0.40 24.37 8.71
CA PRO A 603 1.25 25.07 9.66
C PRO A 603 1.68 24.17 10.83
N GLU A 604 2.92 24.35 11.27
CA GLU A 604 3.52 23.56 12.35
C GLU A 604 2.78 23.68 13.70
N PRO A 605 2.86 22.66 14.58
CA PRO A 605 3.61 21.41 14.41
C PRO A 605 2.84 20.34 13.62
N VAL A 606 3.42 19.90 12.51
CA VAL A 606 2.91 18.79 11.71
C VAL A 606 3.36 17.46 12.31
N ILE A 607 2.41 16.67 12.79
CA ILE A 607 2.65 15.31 13.31
C ILE A 607 1.59 14.37 12.76
N SER A 608 1.85 13.06 12.82
CA SER A 608 0.85 12.05 12.50
C SER A 608 -0.21 11.99 13.61
N ARG A 609 -1.49 12.15 13.24
CA ARG A 609 -2.62 12.23 14.17
C ARG A 609 -3.77 11.27 13.79
N PRO A 610 -4.56 10.81 14.77
CA PRO A 610 -5.84 10.14 14.51
C PRO A 610 -6.83 11.06 13.79
N MET A 611 -7.48 10.55 12.75
CA MET A 611 -8.51 11.21 11.95
C MET A 611 -9.89 10.59 12.23
N PHE A 612 -10.95 11.07 11.58
CA PHE A 612 -12.31 10.61 11.82
C PHE A 612 -12.51 9.09 11.69
N GLY A 613 -11.75 8.40 10.82
CA GLY A 613 -11.77 6.94 10.70
C GLY A 613 -11.31 6.20 11.96
N ALA A 614 -10.67 6.89 12.91
CA ALA A 614 -10.21 6.38 14.19
C ALA A 614 -11.23 6.40 15.33
N PHE A 615 -12.26 7.23 15.21
CA PHE A 615 -13.08 7.61 16.35
C PHE A 615 -14.43 6.90 16.38
N GLY A 616 -14.98 6.74 17.59
CA GLY A 616 -16.26 6.10 17.82
C GLY A 616 -16.29 4.67 17.28
N LYS A 617 -17.24 4.38 16.38
CA LYS A 617 -17.40 3.07 15.73
C LYS A 617 -16.84 3.02 14.31
N ALA A 618 -16.29 4.13 13.79
CA ALA A 618 -15.75 4.17 12.44
C ALA A 618 -14.61 3.16 12.27
N GLY A 619 -13.75 3.01 13.28
CA GLY A 619 -12.68 2.01 13.25
C GLY A 619 -13.20 0.57 13.18
N SER A 620 -14.35 0.27 13.80
CA SER A 620 -15.02 -1.03 13.71
C SER A 620 -15.59 -1.30 12.32
N GLU A 621 -16.32 -0.34 11.74
CA GLU A 621 -16.96 -0.47 10.42
C GLU A 621 -15.94 -0.68 9.29
N ASN A 622 -14.77 -0.04 9.43
CA ASN A 622 -13.72 -0.04 8.40
C ASN A 622 -12.70 -1.17 8.54
N SER A 623 -12.85 -2.06 9.53
CA SER A 623 -11.81 -3.04 9.88
C SER A 623 -12.35 -4.46 10.08
N VAL A 624 -11.42 -5.39 10.25
CA VAL A 624 -11.72 -6.82 10.37
C VAL A 624 -11.01 -7.45 11.57
N ALA A 625 -11.74 -8.26 12.35
CA ALA A 625 -11.15 -9.23 13.26
C ALA A 625 -11.11 -10.60 12.56
N PHE A 626 -9.91 -11.09 12.30
CA PHE A 626 -9.66 -12.40 11.72
C PHE A 626 -9.67 -13.47 12.81
N VAL A 627 -10.48 -14.52 12.61
CA VAL A 627 -10.66 -15.63 13.56
C VAL A 627 -10.60 -16.97 12.83
N SER A 628 -10.57 -18.11 13.53
CA SER A 628 -10.74 -19.42 12.89
C SER A 628 -12.17 -19.61 12.33
N LYS A 629 -12.33 -20.52 11.36
CA LYS A 629 -13.66 -20.98 10.90
C LYS A 629 -14.52 -21.51 12.04
N ALA A 630 -13.91 -22.14 13.06
CA ALA A 630 -14.64 -22.67 14.21
C ALA A 630 -15.22 -21.55 15.09
N ALA A 631 -14.44 -20.51 15.37
CA ALA A 631 -14.91 -19.33 16.11
C ALA A 631 -16.04 -18.60 15.36
N LEU A 632 -15.87 -18.38 14.04
CA LEU A 632 -16.93 -17.76 13.24
C LEU A 632 -18.24 -18.56 13.30
N ARG A 633 -18.18 -19.90 13.17
CA ARG A 633 -19.36 -20.78 13.29
C ARG A 633 -19.99 -20.76 14.69
N LYS A 634 -19.19 -20.54 15.74
CA LYS A 634 -19.71 -20.36 17.11
C LYS A 634 -20.38 -19.02 17.34
N GLY A 635 -20.35 -18.09 16.38
CA GLY A 635 -20.95 -16.76 16.55
C GLY A 635 -20.19 -15.89 17.55
N VAL A 636 -18.84 -15.96 17.57
CA VAL A 636 -18.03 -15.15 18.50
C VAL A 636 -18.29 -13.64 18.38
N LYS A 637 -18.68 -13.16 17.20
CA LYS A 637 -19.08 -11.76 17.00
C LYS A 637 -20.24 -11.40 17.92
N GLU A 638 -21.31 -12.18 17.89
CA GLU A 638 -22.52 -11.96 18.68
C GLU A 638 -22.27 -12.24 20.17
N LEU A 639 -21.58 -13.35 20.48
CA LEU A 639 -21.26 -13.75 21.85
C LEU A 639 -20.41 -12.71 22.59
N TYR A 640 -19.51 -12.04 21.89
CA TYR A 640 -18.61 -11.05 22.48
C TYR A 640 -19.09 -9.61 22.25
N GLY A 641 -20.20 -9.42 21.51
CA GLY A 641 -20.78 -8.10 21.25
C GLY A 641 -19.93 -7.21 20.34
N LEU A 642 -19.10 -7.80 19.47
CA LEU A 642 -18.18 -7.07 18.59
C LEU A 642 -18.94 -6.31 17.50
N LYS A 643 -18.49 -5.09 17.22
CA LYS A 643 -18.99 -4.28 16.10
C LYS A 643 -18.16 -4.47 14.84
N LYS A 644 -16.86 -4.72 15.00
CA LYS A 644 -15.96 -4.98 13.88
C LYS A 644 -16.44 -6.18 13.05
N ARG A 645 -16.20 -6.14 11.74
CA ARG A 645 -16.48 -7.28 10.86
C ARG A 645 -15.61 -8.46 11.32
N VAL A 646 -16.20 -9.64 11.48
CA VAL A 646 -15.46 -10.86 11.85
C VAL A 646 -15.39 -11.77 10.62
N VAL A 647 -14.18 -12.18 10.23
CA VAL A 647 -13.94 -12.99 9.03
C VAL A 647 -13.07 -14.19 9.41
N ALA A 648 -13.41 -15.36 8.89
CA ALA A 648 -12.61 -16.55 9.11
C ALA A 648 -11.39 -16.58 8.17
N VAL A 649 -10.23 -16.97 8.72
CA VAL A 649 -9.07 -17.33 7.90
C VAL A 649 -9.27 -18.66 7.18
N SER A 650 -8.55 -18.87 6.09
CA SER A 650 -8.65 -20.11 5.30
C SER A 650 -7.48 -20.34 4.35
N ASN A 651 -7.41 -21.56 3.79
CA ASN A 651 -6.51 -21.94 2.70
C ASN A 651 -5.03 -21.86 3.05
N VAL A 652 -4.66 -22.23 4.27
CA VAL A 652 -3.28 -22.12 4.77
C VAL A 652 -2.56 -23.45 4.87
N ARG A 653 -3.27 -24.58 4.87
CA ARG A 653 -2.65 -25.89 5.12
C ARG A 653 -1.95 -26.52 3.92
N GLN A 654 -2.26 -26.04 2.71
CA GLN A 654 -1.66 -26.53 1.46
C GLN A 654 -0.57 -25.60 0.91
N LEU A 655 -0.22 -24.53 1.64
CA LEU A 655 0.78 -23.59 1.17
C LEU A 655 2.19 -24.18 1.24
N THR A 656 3.02 -23.72 0.33
CA THR A 656 4.45 -24.00 0.31
C THR A 656 5.19 -22.68 0.10
N LYS A 657 6.51 -22.72 0.20
CA LYS A 657 7.37 -21.61 -0.18
C LYS A 657 7.06 -21.07 -1.59
N LEU A 658 6.62 -21.93 -2.51
CA LEU A 658 6.31 -21.55 -3.89
C LEU A 658 5.09 -20.61 -4.01
N ASP A 659 4.25 -20.54 -2.97
CA ASP A 659 3.08 -19.66 -2.94
C ASP A 659 3.44 -18.23 -2.50
N MET A 660 4.65 -18.04 -1.96
CA MET A 660 5.15 -16.74 -1.51
C MET A 660 5.57 -15.88 -2.70
N LYS A 661 4.80 -14.83 -2.97
CA LYS A 661 4.96 -13.99 -4.16
C LYS A 661 6.35 -13.37 -4.21
N LEU A 662 7.05 -13.65 -5.31
CA LEU A 662 8.39 -13.15 -5.64
C LEU A 662 9.49 -13.55 -4.63
N ASN A 663 9.15 -14.43 -3.68
CA ASN A 663 10.01 -14.87 -2.59
C ASN A 663 9.84 -16.39 -2.37
N ASP A 664 10.03 -17.14 -3.46
CA ASP A 664 9.77 -18.57 -3.62
C ASP A 664 11.05 -19.41 -3.72
N ALA A 665 12.23 -18.81 -3.51
CA ALA A 665 13.50 -19.50 -3.68
C ALA A 665 13.70 -20.59 -2.61
N LEU A 666 14.19 -21.75 -3.03
CA LEU A 666 14.48 -22.91 -2.16
C LEU A 666 15.94 -23.36 -2.32
N PRO A 667 16.93 -22.55 -1.89
CA PRO A 667 18.32 -22.98 -1.92
C PRO A 667 18.57 -24.11 -0.91
N GLU A 668 19.51 -25.00 -1.23
CA GLU A 668 20.06 -25.92 -0.24
C GLU A 668 20.96 -25.15 0.72
N ILE A 669 20.53 -24.99 1.97
CA ILE A 669 21.25 -24.23 2.98
C ILE A 669 22.01 -25.17 3.90
N THR A 670 23.29 -24.87 4.11
CA THR A 670 24.13 -25.51 5.13
C THR A 670 24.75 -24.45 6.02
N VAL A 671 25.02 -24.82 7.27
CA VAL A 671 25.68 -23.95 8.26
C VAL A 671 26.78 -24.79 8.89
N ASP A 672 27.99 -24.27 8.88
CA ASP A 672 29.11 -24.91 9.57
C ASP A 672 28.93 -24.81 11.10
N PRO A 673 28.99 -25.91 11.86
CA PRO A 673 28.65 -25.93 13.28
C PRO A 673 29.68 -25.22 14.17
N GLU A 674 30.91 -24.98 13.68
CA GLU A 674 31.98 -24.34 14.45
C GLU A 674 32.21 -22.89 14.04
N THR A 675 32.14 -22.60 12.74
CA THR A 675 32.43 -21.28 12.15
C THR A 675 31.18 -20.48 11.80
N TYR A 676 30.00 -21.10 11.85
CA TYR A 676 28.69 -20.51 11.51
C TYR A 676 28.57 -20.02 10.06
N VAL A 677 29.55 -20.35 9.22
CA VAL A 677 29.53 -20.01 7.79
C VAL A 677 28.31 -20.63 7.15
N VAL A 678 27.46 -19.76 6.59
CA VAL A 678 26.26 -20.17 5.86
C VAL A 678 26.58 -20.29 4.38
N THR A 679 26.13 -21.38 3.76
CA THR A 679 26.15 -21.51 2.29
C THR A 679 24.76 -21.75 1.73
N ALA A 680 24.53 -21.31 0.49
CA ALA A 680 23.37 -21.67 -0.32
C ALA A 680 23.84 -22.30 -1.62
N ASN A 681 23.41 -23.55 -1.88
CA ASN A 681 23.86 -24.34 -3.02
C ASN A 681 25.40 -24.43 -3.13
N GLY A 682 26.08 -24.50 -1.98
CA GLY A 682 27.55 -24.53 -1.89
C GLY A 682 28.25 -23.18 -1.99
N GLU A 683 27.54 -22.08 -2.23
CA GLU A 683 28.12 -20.72 -2.25
C GLU A 683 28.02 -20.04 -0.88
N VAL A 684 29.13 -19.50 -0.38
CA VAL A 684 29.16 -18.78 0.91
C VAL A 684 28.32 -17.50 0.82
N LEU A 685 27.40 -17.35 1.77
CA LEU A 685 26.56 -16.16 1.91
C LEU A 685 27.19 -15.19 2.91
N THR A 686 27.97 -14.25 2.42
CA THR A 686 28.59 -13.21 3.26
C THR A 686 28.43 -11.81 2.67
N CYS A 687 28.22 -10.82 3.54
CA CYS A 687 28.20 -9.42 3.17
C CYS A 687 28.78 -8.56 4.31
N ALA A 688 29.39 -7.43 3.97
CA ALA A 688 29.93 -6.52 4.97
C ALA A 688 28.80 -5.80 5.74
N PRO A 689 28.98 -5.46 7.03
CA PRO A 689 28.05 -4.59 7.74
C PRO A 689 27.99 -3.22 7.07
N ALA A 690 26.80 -2.63 6.99
CA ALA A 690 26.66 -1.26 6.50
C ALA A 690 27.07 -0.24 7.58
N ASP A 691 27.75 0.83 7.15
CA ASP A 691 28.16 1.95 8.01
C ASP A 691 27.02 2.90 8.36
N SER A 692 26.03 2.98 7.48
CA SER A 692 24.85 3.83 7.59
C SER A 692 23.72 3.19 6.81
N VAL A 693 22.48 3.58 7.13
CA VAL A 693 21.29 3.18 6.39
C VAL A 693 20.47 4.43 6.00
N PRO A 694 19.79 4.43 4.84
CA PRO A 694 18.82 5.47 4.51
C PRO A 694 17.60 5.41 5.45
N LEU A 695 16.61 6.28 5.26
CA LEU A 695 15.36 6.28 6.02
C LEU A 695 15.61 6.36 7.53
N SER A 696 16.63 7.13 7.93
CA SER A 696 17.07 7.26 9.32
C SER A 696 17.36 8.74 9.67
N ARG A 697 18.64 9.14 9.66
CA ARG A 697 19.17 10.45 10.08
C ARG A 697 18.46 11.66 9.47
N ASN A 698 17.96 11.51 8.24
CA ASN A 698 17.28 12.59 7.53
C ASN A 698 15.84 12.86 8.00
N TYR A 699 15.22 11.92 8.74
CA TYR A 699 13.78 11.93 8.98
C TYR A 699 13.39 11.98 10.45
N PHE A 700 14.17 11.34 11.33
CA PHE A 700 13.82 11.18 12.73
C PHE A 700 14.54 12.21 13.60
N LEU A 701 13.80 12.79 14.54
CA LEU A 701 14.34 13.74 15.50
C LEU A 701 15.24 13.05 16.54
N PHE A 702 14.93 11.78 16.85
CA PHE A 702 15.64 10.92 17.78
C PHE A 702 15.90 9.54 17.17
#